data_AF-A0A0D2NMZ8-F1
#
_entry.id   AF-A0A0D2NMZ8-F1
#
_cell.length_a   1.000
_cell.length_b   1.000
_cell.length_c   1.000
_cell.angle_alpha   90.00
_cell.angle_beta   90.00
_cell.angle_gamma   90.00
#
_symmetry.space_group_name_H-M   'P 1'
#
loop_
_entity.id
_entity.type
_entity.pdbx_description
1 polymer ?
#
loop_
_entity_poly.entity_id
_entity_poly.type
_entity_poly.pdbx_seq_one_letter_code
_entity_poly.pdbx_strand_id
1 'polypeptide(L)'
;MSGRHSQQPVAKPAGPSKPPATAPRIPTAAVLPAAAPAGSAAPQAAAAPTGPGNRDAAGVRSAVVIYDANGRPLTVLSLAARRGGAVPLPVIPFTPAPASTPAPAATPAPTATPAQLATPAPAATPAPAAASPATAPPPEGGEDEDEAAPTAAAPARASPLPTGPLDVGNRGVRKPRPPPVSAPVASFADQLDALLGIKAALDTKGWLADWTAERGANGAYCRTFGGIDCDSVGNVIHVTFDDGDPLGGTLPSAALLAKLPRLTALWLANTGIIGTLPPGYGALTQLEDIRLMNNWLEGSIPKEWAGMSNLRTLYLATNDLTGTLPPEFGEGWPLIQRIALNNNTLTGPLPREWAKMKNLRSLFLYYNQLSGPLAPELGQSWQSMENLQLGGNFFSGQLPAAWAGMSALKIIFMQINNFTGTLPPELGAGWSAVQFINLANNSLSGPLPAAWGGMGTLVDLRLALNKLTGPIPREWGKMRSIVTLHMHNNQLSGTLPPELGQWSTIMDLQLARNQLVGTIPRELFNMRRLRKLILHMEPILSRFPTPLYDRLRSRNRLEGTLPPELPQVWPNMTDLELDLNRLTGPLPEAWARFKFIQTLTLRGNSITGTLPASWSRTTDLVKLWLFQNRLTGPLPPSWAVWDYIWDLSLNDNQLDGSVPQSWGRLGNTLAYLYLQNNTRLTGCLPSGLQRFQGRPETCASTKMTCSVCSSGGGASNSG
;
A
#
# COMPACT_ATOMS: atom_id res chain seq x y z
N MET A 1 -16.71 81.11 22.53
CA MET A 1 -17.06 81.14 21.10
C MET A 1 -17.53 79.72 20.76
N SER A 2 -18.83 79.43 20.80
CA SER A 2 -19.83 79.68 19.73
C SER A 2 -19.72 78.66 18.58
N GLY A 3 -20.69 77.77 18.33
CA GLY A 3 -21.87 77.42 19.12
C GLY A 3 -22.85 76.44 18.44
N ARG A 4 -23.54 75.65 19.27
CA ARG A 4 -24.92 75.09 19.15
C ARG A 4 -25.50 74.58 17.81
N HIS A 5 -26.21 73.45 17.95
CA HIS A 5 -27.40 72.99 17.19
C HIS A 5 -27.19 72.49 15.75
N SER A 6 -28.10 71.74 15.10
CA SER A 6 -29.03 70.63 15.46
C SER A 6 -30.06 70.47 14.32
N GLN A 7 -30.63 69.27 14.14
CA GLN A 7 -31.81 68.91 13.32
C GLN A 7 -31.68 68.68 11.79
N GLN A 8 -32.45 67.67 11.35
CA GLN A 8 -32.99 67.39 10.00
C GLN A 8 -34.14 68.38 9.68
N PRO A 9 -34.64 68.62 8.42
CA PRO A 9 -35.37 67.59 7.63
C PRO A 9 -35.49 67.70 6.08
N VAL A 10 -35.78 66.54 5.46
CA VAL A 10 -36.82 66.22 4.45
C VAL A 10 -37.15 67.18 3.26
N ALA A 11 -36.96 66.64 2.04
CA ALA A 11 -37.78 66.77 0.78
C ALA A 11 -37.49 67.76 -0.37
N LYS A 12 -37.83 67.23 -1.57
CA LYS A 12 -38.00 67.70 -2.97
C LYS A 12 -38.95 68.93 -3.15
N PRO A 13 -39.15 69.57 -4.35
CA PRO A 13 -39.04 69.01 -5.72
C PRO A 13 -38.60 69.95 -6.91
N ALA A 14 -38.77 69.43 -8.14
CA ALA A 14 -38.97 70.10 -9.46
C ALA A 14 -37.75 70.47 -10.36
N GLY A 15 -38.01 70.50 -11.68
CA GLY A 15 -37.09 70.86 -12.80
C GLY A 15 -37.58 72.12 -13.55
N PRO A 16 -37.50 72.26 -14.91
CA PRO A 16 -37.31 71.24 -15.97
C PRO A 16 -36.42 71.70 -17.19
N SER A 17 -36.74 71.21 -18.40
CA SER A 17 -36.30 71.62 -19.77
C SER A 17 -35.17 70.81 -20.47
N LYS A 18 -35.12 70.89 -21.82
CA LYS A 18 -34.60 69.85 -22.75
C LYS A 18 -34.33 70.41 -24.20
N PRO A 19 -34.10 69.59 -25.25
CA PRO A 19 -32.88 69.44 -26.07
C PRO A 19 -32.88 70.28 -27.40
N PRO A 20 -32.05 69.99 -28.43
CA PRO A 20 -32.49 69.04 -29.49
C PRO A 20 -31.41 68.24 -30.28
N ALA A 21 -31.82 67.04 -30.76
CA ALA A 21 -31.51 66.37 -32.06
C ALA A 21 -30.03 66.12 -32.53
N THR A 22 -29.71 65.26 -33.52
CA THR A 22 -30.46 64.51 -34.57
C THR A 22 -29.99 63.04 -34.74
N ALA A 23 -30.73 62.23 -35.51
CA ALA A 23 -30.35 60.89 -35.99
C ALA A 23 -31.21 60.45 -37.21
N PRO A 24 -30.76 59.46 -38.01
CA PRO A 24 -31.65 58.42 -38.58
C PRO A 24 -31.06 57.00 -38.37
N ARG A 25 -31.77 56.05 -37.75
CA ARG A 25 -32.89 55.17 -38.23
C ARG A 25 -32.40 53.92 -39.02
N ILE A 26 -32.67 52.67 -38.62
CA ILE A 26 -33.96 51.94 -38.31
C ILE A 26 -34.67 51.56 -39.63
N PRO A 27 -34.96 50.26 -39.89
CA PRO A 27 -35.99 49.42 -39.23
C PRO A 27 -35.52 47.97 -38.91
N THR A 28 -36.26 46.98 -38.34
CA THR A 28 -37.37 46.75 -37.36
C THR A 28 -37.46 45.21 -37.16
N ALA A 29 -37.99 44.54 -36.12
CA ALA A 29 -38.43 44.79 -34.73
C ALA A 29 -38.62 43.36 -34.07
N ALA A 30 -39.36 43.01 -33.00
CA ALA A 30 -40.32 43.68 -32.11
C ALA A 30 -40.51 42.93 -30.76
N VAL A 31 -40.88 43.68 -29.71
CA VAL A 31 -41.84 43.37 -28.60
C VAL A 31 -41.78 42.01 -27.85
N LEU A 32 -41.24 42.09 -26.62
CA LEU A 32 -41.66 41.35 -25.40
C LEU A 32 -42.97 41.96 -24.84
N PRO A 33 -43.85 41.27 -24.05
CA PRO A 33 -43.52 40.92 -22.64
C PRO A 33 -44.31 39.78 -21.92
N ALA A 34 -43.93 39.57 -20.64
CA ALA A 34 -44.78 39.32 -19.45
C ALA A 34 -44.64 37.97 -18.68
N ALA A 35 -44.44 38.12 -17.36
CA ALA A 35 -44.84 37.29 -16.19
C ALA A 35 -44.56 35.76 -16.11
N ALA A 36 -44.20 35.35 -14.89
CA ALA A 36 -44.20 33.96 -14.36
C ALA A 36 -45.55 33.69 -13.60
N PRO A 37 -45.84 32.51 -12.96
CA PRO A 37 -44.95 31.39 -12.61
C PRO A 37 -45.54 29.93 -12.66
N ALA A 38 -44.71 28.95 -12.24
CA ALA A 38 -45.05 27.63 -11.65
C ALA A 38 -45.76 26.54 -12.51
N GLY A 39 -45.68 25.26 -12.08
CA GLY A 39 -46.60 24.20 -12.55
C GLY A 39 -46.02 22.79 -12.86
N SER A 40 -45.74 21.99 -11.82
CA SER A 40 -45.96 20.52 -11.69
C SER A 40 -45.93 19.52 -12.88
N ALA A 41 -45.25 18.37 -12.59
CA ALA A 41 -45.60 16.98 -12.95
C ALA A 41 -45.26 16.39 -14.34
N ALA A 42 -45.10 15.06 -14.37
CA ALA A 42 -44.79 14.20 -15.53
C ALA A 42 -46.05 13.46 -16.04
N PRO A 43 -45.97 12.67 -17.14
CA PRO A 43 -45.81 11.23 -16.91
C PRO A 43 -45.10 10.38 -18.01
N GLN A 44 -44.59 9.22 -17.56
CA GLN A 44 -44.52 7.92 -18.26
C GLN A 44 -43.70 7.74 -19.57
N ALA A 45 -43.45 6.47 -19.88
CA ALA A 45 -42.59 6.00 -20.98
C ALA A 45 -43.29 4.91 -21.81
N ALA A 46 -42.81 4.69 -23.04
CA ALA A 46 -43.17 3.56 -23.90
C ALA A 46 -41.91 2.78 -24.32
N ALA A 47 -42.07 1.50 -24.66
CA ALA A 47 -40.96 0.53 -24.69
C ALA A 47 -40.35 0.26 -26.09
N ALA A 48 -39.20 -0.40 -26.10
CA ALA A 48 -38.55 -1.01 -27.26
C ALA A 48 -38.28 -2.52 -26.99
N PRO A 49 -38.15 -3.38 -28.02
CA PRO A 49 -38.41 -4.82 -27.90
C PRO A 49 -37.22 -5.70 -27.46
N THR A 50 -37.50 -7.00 -27.30
CA THR A 50 -36.67 -7.96 -26.54
C THR A 50 -35.90 -9.00 -27.37
N GLY A 51 -34.57 -9.01 -27.23
CA GLY A 51 -33.72 -10.21 -27.35
C GLY A 51 -33.43 -10.75 -28.78
N PRO A 52 -32.62 -11.83 -28.90
CA PRO A 52 -31.99 -12.62 -27.81
C PRO A 52 -30.45 -12.61 -27.79
N GLY A 53 -29.89 -12.79 -26.59
CA GLY A 53 -28.67 -13.55 -26.30
C GLY A 53 -27.36 -13.29 -27.06
N ASN A 54 -26.41 -12.63 -26.39
CA ASN A 54 -25.03 -13.15 -26.36
C ASN A 54 -24.44 -12.99 -24.94
N ARG A 55 -23.47 -13.83 -24.57
CA ARG A 55 -22.81 -13.83 -23.25
C ARG A 55 -21.46 -13.08 -23.30
N ASP A 56 -20.82 -12.99 -22.14
CA ASP A 56 -19.39 -12.75 -21.97
C ASP A 56 -18.85 -11.36 -22.35
N ALA A 57 -19.41 -10.32 -21.72
CA ALA A 57 -18.76 -9.02 -21.54
C ALA A 57 -18.16 -8.89 -20.12
N ALA A 58 -17.09 -9.65 -19.83
CA ALA A 58 -16.44 -9.62 -18.52
C ALA A 58 -15.70 -8.30 -18.27
N GLY A 59 -16.24 -7.45 -17.38
CA GLY A 59 -15.62 -6.19 -16.99
C GLY A 59 -14.29 -6.40 -16.27
N VAL A 60 -13.22 -5.74 -16.76
CA VAL A 60 -11.87 -5.83 -16.19
C VAL A 60 -11.87 -5.32 -14.75
N ARG A 61 -11.53 -6.20 -13.80
CA ARG A 61 -11.43 -5.88 -12.37
C ARG A 61 -9.98 -5.54 -12.00
N SER A 62 -9.75 -4.32 -11.52
CA SER A 62 -8.47 -3.95 -10.89
C SER A 62 -8.35 -4.60 -9.52
N ALA A 63 -7.61 -5.71 -9.42
CA ALA A 63 -7.35 -6.39 -8.15
C ALA A 63 -6.14 -5.77 -7.43
N VAL A 64 -6.33 -5.32 -6.19
CA VAL A 64 -5.22 -5.00 -5.28
C VAL A 64 -4.96 -6.24 -4.43
N VAL A 65 -3.85 -6.92 -4.67
CA VAL A 65 -3.45 -8.10 -3.88
C VAL A 65 -2.81 -7.64 -2.57
N ILE A 66 -3.48 -7.92 -1.46
CA ILE A 66 -2.95 -7.73 -0.11
C ILE A 66 -2.35 -9.06 0.34
N TYR A 67 -1.21 -9.00 1.03
CA TYR A 67 -0.50 -10.17 1.52
C TYR A 67 -0.60 -10.26 3.04
N ASP A 68 -0.63 -11.48 3.59
CA ASP A 68 -0.56 -11.72 5.03
C ASP A 68 0.86 -11.44 5.58
N ALA A 69 1.04 -11.57 6.90
CA ALA A 69 2.34 -11.39 7.57
C ALA A 69 3.41 -12.43 7.17
N ASN A 70 3.07 -13.44 6.36
CA ASN A 70 3.96 -14.47 5.83
C ASN A 70 4.18 -14.33 4.30
N GLY A 71 3.68 -13.27 3.67
CA GLY A 71 3.81 -13.05 2.22
C GLY A 71 2.87 -13.90 1.36
N ARG A 72 1.79 -14.47 1.92
CA ARG A 72 0.75 -15.18 1.17
C ARG A 72 -0.31 -14.20 0.67
N PRO A 73 -0.75 -14.27 -0.60
CA PRO A 73 -1.84 -13.42 -1.08
C PRO A 73 -3.14 -13.81 -0.36
N LEU A 74 -3.81 -12.84 0.26
CA LEU A 74 -5.15 -13.03 0.81
C LEU A 74 -6.13 -13.23 -0.35
N THR A 75 -6.98 -14.24 -0.24
CA THR A 75 -7.90 -14.66 -1.32
C THR A 75 -8.77 -13.49 -1.79
N VAL A 76 -9.01 -13.45 -3.11
CA VAL A 76 -9.72 -12.36 -3.79
C VAL A 76 -11.00 -11.96 -3.07
N LEU A 77 -11.05 -10.70 -2.62
CA LEU A 77 -12.28 -10.03 -2.21
C LEU A 77 -13.24 -9.97 -3.42
N SER A 78 -14.14 -10.94 -3.50
CA SER A 78 -15.31 -10.82 -4.34
C SER A 78 -16.20 -9.74 -3.72
N LEU A 79 -16.29 -8.57 -4.37
CA LEU A 79 -17.42 -7.69 -4.14
C LEU A 79 -18.67 -8.42 -4.64
N ALA A 80 -19.31 -9.17 -3.73
CA ALA A 80 -20.72 -9.46 -3.83
C ALA A 80 -21.45 -8.11 -3.82
N ALA A 81 -22.12 -7.79 -4.92
CA ALA A 81 -22.83 -6.52 -5.03
C ALA A 81 -23.99 -6.49 -4.02
N ARG A 82 -23.83 -5.77 -2.90
CA ARG A 82 -24.95 -5.42 -2.00
C ARG A 82 -26.04 -4.78 -2.87
N ARG A 83 -27.23 -5.39 -2.92
CA ARG A 83 -28.38 -4.85 -3.66
C ARG A 83 -28.90 -3.61 -2.95
N GLY A 84 -28.52 -2.43 -3.45
CA GLY A 84 -29.04 -1.13 -3.02
C GLY A 84 -27.94 -0.12 -2.76
N GLY A 85 -28.15 1.13 -3.18
CA GLY A 85 -27.31 2.27 -2.81
C GLY A 85 -25.90 2.27 -3.41
N ALA A 86 -25.77 2.52 -4.71
CA ALA A 86 -24.49 2.95 -5.26
C ALA A 86 -24.18 4.39 -4.78
N VAL A 87 -23.47 4.50 -3.65
CA VAL A 87 -22.87 5.79 -3.23
C VAL A 87 -21.72 6.10 -4.19
N PRO A 88 -21.80 7.19 -4.98
CA PRO A 88 -20.71 7.53 -5.88
C PRO A 88 -19.49 7.98 -5.08
N LEU A 89 -18.30 7.59 -5.53
CA LEU A 89 -17.05 8.22 -5.06
C LEU A 89 -17.16 9.74 -5.31
N PRO A 90 -16.79 10.59 -4.34
CA PRO A 90 -16.88 12.04 -4.51
C PRO A 90 -15.89 12.49 -5.59
N VAL A 91 -16.41 12.76 -6.79
CA VAL A 91 -15.68 13.46 -7.84
C VAL A 91 -15.44 14.87 -7.34
N ILE A 92 -14.23 15.16 -6.86
CA ILE A 92 -13.82 16.52 -6.52
C ILE A 92 -13.71 17.31 -7.83
N PRO A 93 -14.56 18.32 -8.09
CA PRO A 93 -14.40 19.17 -9.25
C PRO A 93 -13.13 20.01 -9.07
N PHE A 94 -12.24 19.96 -10.05
CA PHE A 94 -11.08 20.85 -10.11
C PHE A 94 -11.56 22.28 -10.45
N THR A 95 -11.93 23.06 -9.43
CA THR A 95 -12.07 24.51 -9.56
C THR A 95 -10.67 25.14 -9.50
N PRO A 96 -10.19 25.80 -10.57
CA PRO A 96 -8.96 26.57 -10.48
C PRO A 96 -9.17 27.76 -9.55
N ALA A 97 -8.22 28.01 -8.64
CA ALA A 97 -8.25 29.21 -7.83
C ALA A 97 -8.15 30.46 -8.73
N PRO A 98 -8.91 31.53 -8.45
CA PRO A 98 -8.84 32.76 -9.24
C PRO A 98 -7.43 33.37 -9.14
N ALA A 99 -6.93 33.90 -10.25
CA ALA A 99 -5.60 34.49 -10.30
C ALA A 99 -5.52 35.74 -9.39
N SER A 100 -4.67 35.69 -8.37
CA SER A 100 -4.37 36.86 -7.54
C SER A 100 -3.57 37.88 -8.34
N THR A 101 -4.09 39.10 -8.45
CA THR A 101 -3.41 40.22 -9.11
C THR A 101 -2.12 40.62 -8.38
N PRO A 102 -1.10 41.12 -9.10
CA PRO A 102 0.14 41.57 -8.48
C PRO A 102 -0.07 42.87 -7.69
N ALA A 103 0.38 42.90 -6.44
CA ALA A 103 0.50 44.13 -5.66
C ALA A 103 1.72 44.97 -6.13
N PRO A 104 1.69 46.30 -5.99
CA PRO A 104 2.72 47.18 -6.56
C PRO A 104 4.05 47.14 -5.79
N ALA A 105 5.12 47.59 -6.46
CA ALA A 105 6.47 47.60 -5.90
C ALA A 105 6.64 48.61 -4.75
N ALA A 106 7.42 48.23 -3.74
CA ALA A 106 7.90 49.12 -2.68
C ALA A 106 9.33 49.61 -2.97
N THR A 107 9.63 50.86 -2.63
CA THR A 107 10.92 51.52 -2.85
C THR A 107 11.95 51.21 -1.74
N PRO A 108 13.27 51.29 -2.02
CA PRO A 108 14.32 50.96 -1.07
C PRO A 108 14.73 52.14 -0.17
N ALA A 109 15.15 51.83 1.06
CA ALA A 109 15.80 52.73 2.02
C ALA A 109 16.68 51.90 2.99
N PRO A 110 17.67 52.47 3.69
CA PRO A 110 18.98 52.75 3.09
C PRO A 110 20.15 52.02 3.79
N THR A 111 21.35 52.16 3.23
CA THR A 111 22.60 51.55 3.71
C THR A 111 23.10 52.06 5.06
N ALA A 112 23.69 51.18 5.87
CA ALA A 112 24.56 51.52 6.99
C ALA A 112 25.91 50.77 6.87
N THR A 113 27.01 51.40 7.28
CA THR A 113 28.39 50.93 7.11
C THR A 113 28.90 50.06 8.28
N PRO A 114 30.00 49.29 8.09
CA PRO A 114 30.44 48.28 9.05
C PRO A 114 31.33 48.84 10.19
N ALA A 115 31.38 48.10 11.30
CA ALA A 115 32.31 48.31 12.42
C ALA A 115 33.25 47.09 12.59
N GLN A 116 34.34 47.26 13.36
CA GLN A 116 35.57 46.45 13.25
C GLN A 116 35.60 45.17 14.10
N LEU A 117 36.57 44.29 13.77
CA LEU A 117 36.94 43.11 14.56
C LEU A 117 37.54 43.49 15.93
N ALA A 118 37.36 42.59 16.90
CA ALA A 118 38.19 42.49 18.10
C ALA A 118 38.57 41.01 18.35
N THR A 119 39.72 40.76 18.96
CA THR A 119 40.34 39.43 19.11
C THR A 119 39.96 38.69 20.40
N PRO A 120 39.84 37.34 20.41
CA PRO A 120 39.63 36.55 21.62
C PRO A 120 40.91 35.89 22.17
N ALA A 121 41.12 35.93 23.49
CA ALA A 121 42.02 35.07 24.26
C ALA A 121 41.75 35.21 25.78
N PRO A 122 42.11 34.22 26.63
CA PRO A 122 42.34 32.79 26.40
C PRO A 122 41.36 31.91 27.22
N ALA A 123 41.41 30.59 27.05
CA ALA A 123 40.61 29.62 27.83
C ALA A 123 41.31 29.21 29.14
N ALA A 124 40.50 28.81 30.14
CA ALA A 124 40.97 28.27 31.42
C ALA A 124 40.74 26.74 31.52
N THR A 125 41.59 26.07 32.28
CA THR A 125 41.65 24.60 32.44
C THR A 125 40.59 24.04 33.40
N PRO A 126 40.31 22.72 33.27
CA PRO A 126 40.19 21.88 34.46
C PRO A 126 41.14 20.67 34.44
N ALA A 127 41.51 20.23 35.64
CA ALA A 127 42.27 19.01 35.97
C ALA A 127 41.80 18.55 37.38
N PRO A 128 42.07 17.31 37.86
CA PRO A 128 42.99 16.31 37.30
C PRO A 128 42.37 14.93 37.03
N ALA A 129 43.17 14.04 36.45
CA ALA A 129 42.97 12.59 36.49
C ALA A 129 43.89 11.94 37.54
N ALA A 130 43.66 10.66 37.86
CA ALA A 130 44.50 9.88 38.76
C ALA A 130 44.70 8.44 38.24
N ALA A 131 45.74 7.77 38.74
CA ALA A 131 46.15 6.39 38.46
C ALA A 131 46.78 6.10 37.07
N SER A 132 48.09 5.86 37.14
CA SER A 132 48.99 5.08 36.26
C SER A 132 49.75 4.12 37.21
N PRO A 133 50.57 3.11 36.79
CA PRO A 133 51.35 3.08 35.54
C PRO A 133 51.62 1.70 34.86
N ALA A 134 52.38 1.76 33.76
CA ALA A 134 53.20 0.69 33.15
C ALA A 134 52.45 -0.48 32.45
N THR A 135 53.02 -1.20 31.45
CA THR A 135 54.44 -1.28 30.99
C THR A 135 54.53 -1.53 29.46
N ALA A 136 55.71 -1.34 28.87
CA ALA A 136 56.10 -1.66 27.47
C ALA A 136 57.65 -1.97 27.47
N PRO A 137 58.35 -2.36 26.37
CA PRO A 137 57.95 -2.44 24.95
C PRO A 137 58.20 -3.81 24.20
N PRO A 138 59.14 -4.00 23.23
CA PRO A 138 58.86 -4.47 21.85
C PRO A 138 59.65 -5.79 21.47
N PRO A 139 59.97 -6.20 20.21
CA PRO A 139 59.76 -5.60 18.87
C PRO A 139 59.30 -6.58 17.74
N GLU A 140 59.75 -6.33 16.51
CA GLU A 140 59.26 -6.79 15.20
C GLU A 140 59.97 -8.05 14.63
N GLY A 141 59.44 -8.56 13.51
CA GLY A 141 60.01 -9.63 12.66
C GLY A 141 59.15 -10.91 12.64
N GLY A 142 58.93 -11.61 11.52
CA GLY A 142 59.29 -11.34 10.12
C GLY A 142 59.70 -12.63 9.39
N GLU A 143 59.04 -12.95 8.25
CA GLU A 143 59.39 -14.06 7.32
C GLU A 143 59.23 -15.50 7.94
N ASP A 144 58.91 -16.59 7.22
CA ASP A 144 58.21 -16.75 5.92
C ASP A 144 57.58 -18.18 5.79
N GLU A 145 56.90 -18.43 4.67
CA GLU A 145 56.65 -19.74 4.00
C GLU A 145 55.71 -20.85 4.56
N ASP A 146 55.19 -21.59 3.57
CA ASP A 146 54.74 -23.00 3.51
C ASP A 146 53.34 -23.53 3.86
N GLU A 147 53.01 -24.62 3.14
CA GLU A 147 51.67 -25.14 2.84
C GLU A 147 51.04 -26.00 3.96
N ALA A 148 49.71 -25.99 4.06
CA ALA A 148 48.90 -27.20 3.78
C ALA A 148 47.38 -26.97 3.90
N ALA A 149 46.65 -27.49 2.91
CA ALA A 149 45.28 -28.00 3.06
C ALA A 149 45.31 -29.53 2.81
N PRO A 150 44.26 -30.33 3.10
CA PRO A 150 42.91 -29.97 3.55
C PRO A 150 42.38 -30.82 4.73
N THR A 151 41.13 -30.61 5.14
CA THR A 151 40.06 -31.63 5.19
C THR A 151 38.72 -31.03 5.64
N ALA A 152 37.63 -31.79 5.54
CA ALA A 152 36.26 -31.30 5.71
C ALA A 152 35.58 -31.79 7.01
N ALA A 153 34.72 -30.95 7.59
CA ALA A 153 33.58 -31.40 8.38
C ALA A 153 32.46 -30.35 8.38
N ALA A 154 31.23 -30.78 8.08
CA ALA A 154 30.03 -30.18 8.67
C ALA A 154 29.68 -31.00 9.93
N PRO A 155 28.91 -30.45 10.88
CA PRO A 155 27.48 -30.77 10.83
C PRO A 155 26.59 -29.58 11.21
N ALA A 156 25.31 -29.84 11.49
CA ALA A 156 24.26 -28.84 11.63
C ALA A 156 23.49 -28.92 12.97
N ARG A 157 22.68 -27.88 13.20
CA ARG A 157 21.49 -27.81 14.07
C ARG A 157 21.66 -27.89 15.60
N ALA A 158 21.03 -26.87 16.22
CA ALA A 158 20.24 -26.92 17.45
C ALA A 158 20.96 -27.16 18.79
N SER A 159 20.46 -26.47 19.81
CA SER A 159 20.76 -26.70 21.23
C SER A 159 19.56 -26.23 22.07
N PRO A 160 19.35 -26.77 23.28
CA PRO A 160 17.99 -27.02 23.78
C PRO A 160 17.64 -26.29 25.09
N LEU A 161 16.45 -26.58 25.64
CA LEU A 161 16.10 -26.26 27.02
C LEU A 161 17.05 -26.99 28.00
N PRO A 162 17.43 -26.36 29.13
CA PRO A 162 18.03 -27.06 30.27
C PRO A 162 16.95 -27.66 31.20
N THR A 163 17.26 -28.78 31.85
CA THR A 163 16.38 -29.44 32.83
C THR A 163 17.14 -29.92 34.08
N GLY A 164 16.57 -29.65 35.26
CA GLY A 164 17.00 -30.18 36.56
C GLY A 164 18.24 -29.51 37.20
N PRO A 165 18.61 -29.93 38.43
CA PRO A 165 17.95 -30.90 39.31
C PRO A 165 17.17 -30.26 40.48
N LEU A 166 16.62 -31.10 41.37
CA LEU A 166 15.96 -30.72 42.63
C LEU A 166 16.99 -30.61 43.77
N ASP A 167 16.74 -29.71 44.73
CA ASP A 167 17.28 -29.81 46.10
C ASP A 167 16.24 -29.30 47.12
N VAL A 168 16.36 -29.71 48.39
CA VAL A 168 15.26 -29.74 49.35
C VAL A 168 15.51 -28.87 50.58
N GLY A 169 14.79 -27.75 50.63
CA GLY A 169 14.20 -27.23 51.87
C GLY A 169 14.85 -26.02 52.53
N ASN A 170 14.06 -24.95 52.66
CA ASN A 170 13.65 -24.54 54.01
C ASN A 170 12.26 -23.87 53.98
N ARG A 171 11.42 -24.11 55.00
CA ARG A 171 10.00 -23.66 55.01
C ARG A 171 9.83 -22.28 55.63
N GLY A 172 10.16 -21.23 54.88
CA GLY A 172 9.73 -19.87 55.20
C GLY A 172 8.22 -19.70 54.94
N VAL A 173 7.39 -19.71 56.00
CA VAL A 173 5.93 -19.63 55.89
C VAL A 173 5.47 -18.23 55.45
N ARG A 174 5.40 -18.00 54.13
CA ARG A 174 4.57 -16.92 53.58
C ARG A 174 3.11 -17.31 53.77
N LYS A 175 2.33 -16.48 54.47
CA LYS A 175 0.86 -16.61 54.52
C LYS A 175 0.33 -16.65 53.08
N PRO A 176 -0.62 -17.54 52.74
CA PRO A 176 -1.26 -17.49 51.44
C PRO A 176 -1.91 -16.11 51.26
N ARG A 177 -1.80 -15.55 50.05
CA ARG A 177 -2.61 -14.39 49.65
C ARG A 177 -4.08 -14.81 49.86
N PRO A 178 -4.94 -13.97 50.48
CA PRO A 178 -6.36 -14.29 50.54
C PRO A 178 -6.86 -14.56 49.10
N PRO A 179 -7.78 -15.52 48.90
CA PRO A 179 -8.37 -15.72 47.58
C PRO A 179 -9.01 -14.40 47.12
N PRO A 180 -9.10 -14.14 45.79
CA PRO A 180 -9.95 -13.06 45.32
C PRO A 180 -11.34 -13.24 45.92
N VAL A 181 -11.93 -12.15 46.41
CA VAL A 181 -13.23 -12.16 47.11
C VAL A 181 -14.20 -13.01 46.29
N SER A 182 -14.76 -14.05 46.92
CA SER A 182 -15.49 -15.10 46.22
C SER A 182 -16.65 -14.48 45.45
N ALA A 183 -16.51 -14.39 44.13
CA ALA A 183 -17.62 -14.08 43.24
C ALA A 183 -18.77 -15.05 43.58
N PRO A 184 -20.02 -14.56 43.66
CA PRO A 184 -21.14 -15.42 44.01
C PRO A 184 -21.18 -16.60 43.04
N VAL A 185 -21.23 -17.81 43.58
CA VAL A 185 -21.27 -19.03 42.78
C VAL A 185 -22.66 -19.12 42.16
N ALA A 186 -22.81 -18.55 40.97
CA ALA A 186 -24.00 -18.69 40.15
C ALA A 186 -24.29 -20.18 39.98
N SER A 187 -25.49 -20.62 40.36
CA SER A 187 -25.81 -22.04 40.36
C SER A 187 -25.81 -22.59 38.93
N PHE A 188 -25.70 -23.90 38.77
CA PHE A 188 -25.86 -24.52 37.44
C PHE A 188 -27.23 -24.22 36.82
N ALA A 189 -28.25 -23.85 37.62
CA ALA A 189 -29.54 -23.37 37.12
C ALA A 189 -29.44 -21.92 36.59
N ASP A 190 -28.75 -21.01 37.29
CA ASP A 190 -28.52 -19.63 36.84
C ASP A 190 -27.69 -19.60 35.55
N GLN A 191 -26.67 -20.45 35.45
CA GLN A 191 -25.82 -20.56 34.26
C GLN A 191 -26.58 -21.19 33.09
N LEU A 192 -27.41 -22.21 33.33
CA LEU A 192 -28.29 -22.79 32.30
C LEU A 192 -29.34 -21.79 31.79
N ASP A 193 -30.00 -21.06 32.69
CA ASP A 193 -30.94 -19.99 32.32
C ASP A 193 -30.25 -18.89 31.48
N ALA A 194 -29.03 -18.51 31.87
CA ALA A 194 -28.22 -17.58 31.09
C ALA A 194 -27.93 -18.11 29.67
N LEU A 195 -27.54 -19.38 29.54
CA LEU A 195 -27.28 -20.02 28.24
C LEU A 195 -28.53 -20.12 27.37
N LEU A 196 -29.69 -20.46 27.93
CA LEU A 196 -30.95 -20.49 27.20
C LEU A 196 -31.41 -19.08 26.79
N GLY A 197 -31.14 -18.06 27.60
CA GLY A 197 -31.31 -16.65 27.22
C GLY A 197 -30.34 -16.19 26.13
N ILE A 198 -29.08 -16.66 26.15
CA ILE A 198 -28.08 -16.40 25.11
C ILE A 198 -28.51 -17.03 23.78
N LYS A 199 -29.01 -18.27 23.78
CA LYS A 199 -29.66 -18.90 22.62
C LYS A 199 -30.78 -18.02 22.07
N ALA A 200 -31.70 -17.58 22.93
CA ALA A 200 -32.85 -16.78 22.50
C ALA A 200 -32.49 -15.41 21.91
N ALA A 201 -31.32 -14.86 22.23
CA ALA A 201 -30.78 -13.64 21.61
C ALA A 201 -30.03 -13.93 20.30
N LEU A 202 -29.18 -14.97 20.27
CA LEU A 202 -28.27 -15.26 19.16
C LEU A 202 -28.93 -16.02 17.99
N ASP A 203 -29.76 -17.03 18.27
CA ASP A 203 -30.14 -18.04 17.29
C ASP A 203 -31.52 -17.78 16.69
N THR A 204 -31.56 -16.98 15.61
CA THR A 204 -32.79 -16.74 14.83
C THR A 204 -33.00 -17.80 13.74
N LYS A 205 -32.10 -18.78 13.60
CA LYS A 205 -32.15 -19.79 12.51
C LYS A 205 -32.24 -21.25 12.99
N GLY A 206 -32.31 -21.49 14.30
CA GLY A 206 -32.48 -22.82 14.90
C GLY A 206 -31.20 -23.66 14.96
N TRP A 207 -30.02 -23.06 14.81
CA TRP A 207 -28.74 -23.79 14.84
C TRP A 207 -28.37 -24.29 16.23
N LEU A 208 -28.85 -23.64 17.28
CA LEU A 208 -28.68 -24.05 18.67
C LEU A 208 -29.90 -24.86 19.16
N ALA A 209 -30.67 -25.52 18.27
CA ALA A 209 -31.85 -26.30 18.61
C ALA A 209 -31.63 -27.24 19.82
N ASP A 210 -30.50 -27.95 19.83
CA ASP A 210 -30.10 -28.92 20.86
C ASP A 210 -29.78 -28.31 22.25
N TRP A 211 -29.65 -26.99 22.37
CA TRP A 211 -29.56 -26.31 23.67
C TRP A 211 -30.94 -26.30 24.35
N THR A 212 -31.24 -27.31 25.17
CA THR A 212 -32.50 -27.43 25.92
C THR A 212 -32.26 -27.55 27.43
N ALA A 213 -33.29 -27.30 28.24
CA ALA A 213 -33.19 -27.37 29.70
C ALA A 213 -32.80 -28.78 30.17
N GLU A 214 -33.34 -29.82 29.53
CA GLU A 214 -33.12 -31.23 29.85
C GLU A 214 -31.68 -31.65 29.54
N ARG A 215 -31.14 -31.22 28.39
CA ARG A 215 -29.75 -31.50 27.98
C ARG A 215 -28.72 -30.68 28.75
N GLY A 216 -29.11 -29.52 29.28
CA GLY A 216 -28.23 -28.63 30.03
C GLY A 216 -28.23 -28.83 31.55
N ALA A 217 -29.23 -29.51 32.11
CA ALA A 217 -29.48 -29.65 33.54
C ALA A 217 -28.25 -30.10 34.35
N ASN A 218 -28.13 -29.59 35.59
CA ASN A 218 -27.08 -29.97 36.56
C ASN A 218 -25.64 -29.85 36.02
N GLY A 219 -25.37 -28.84 35.18
CA GLY A 219 -24.04 -28.62 34.59
C GLY A 219 -23.75 -29.48 33.35
N ALA A 220 -24.75 -30.21 32.83
CA ALA A 220 -24.57 -31.02 31.63
C ALA A 220 -24.26 -30.19 30.37
N TYR A 221 -24.65 -28.90 30.35
CA TYR A 221 -24.34 -27.97 29.24
C TYR A 221 -22.86 -27.99 28.83
N CYS A 222 -21.92 -28.11 29.78
CA CYS A 222 -20.47 -28.22 29.54
C CYS A 222 -20.03 -29.43 28.67
N ARG A 223 -20.95 -30.33 28.31
CA ARG A 223 -20.70 -31.52 27.47
C ARG A 223 -21.76 -31.73 26.38
N THR A 224 -22.84 -30.96 26.38
CA THR A 224 -23.99 -31.13 25.47
C THR A 224 -24.28 -29.89 24.62
N PHE A 225 -23.80 -28.72 25.03
CA PHE A 225 -23.99 -27.46 24.31
C PHE A 225 -22.72 -27.18 23.50
N GLY A 226 -22.77 -27.38 22.18
CA GLY A 226 -21.67 -26.97 21.29
C GLY A 226 -21.40 -25.47 21.42
N GLY A 227 -20.11 -25.10 21.47
CA GLY A 227 -19.67 -23.72 21.69
C GLY A 227 -19.56 -23.28 23.16
N ILE A 228 -19.67 -24.20 24.14
CA ILE A 228 -19.53 -23.90 25.57
C ILE A 228 -18.33 -24.62 26.19
N ASP A 229 -17.31 -23.85 26.58
CA ASP A 229 -16.22 -24.31 27.43
C ASP A 229 -16.53 -24.01 28.91
N CYS A 230 -16.14 -24.93 29.79
CA CYS A 230 -16.27 -24.80 31.24
C CYS A 230 -14.94 -25.01 31.98
N ASP A 231 -14.84 -24.43 33.19
CA ASP A 231 -13.78 -24.78 34.14
C ASP A 231 -13.98 -26.20 34.73
N SER A 232 -13.00 -26.67 35.51
CA SER A 232 -13.02 -27.99 36.16
C SER A 232 -14.12 -28.17 37.23
N VAL A 233 -14.93 -27.15 37.49
CA VAL A 233 -16.05 -27.15 38.44
C VAL A 233 -17.40 -27.03 37.70
N GLY A 234 -17.40 -26.80 36.38
CA GLY A 234 -18.60 -26.68 35.55
C GLY A 234 -19.11 -25.24 35.37
N ASN A 235 -18.30 -24.23 35.70
CA ASN A 235 -18.65 -22.84 35.38
C ASN A 235 -18.28 -22.52 33.93
N VAL A 236 -19.18 -21.84 33.19
CA VAL A 236 -18.89 -21.40 31.82
C VAL A 236 -17.73 -20.40 31.81
N ILE A 237 -16.70 -20.68 31.01
CA ILE A 237 -15.53 -19.80 30.81
C ILE A 237 -15.50 -19.17 29.41
N HIS A 238 -15.95 -19.87 28.37
CA HIS A 238 -16.04 -19.31 27.03
C HIS A 238 -17.40 -19.61 26.38
N VAL A 239 -17.87 -18.67 25.56
CA VAL A 239 -18.96 -18.88 24.58
C VAL A 239 -18.34 -18.66 23.20
N THR A 240 -18.33 -19.70 22.36
CA THR A 240 -17.53 -19.77 21.12
C THR A 240 -18.33 -20.26 19.92
N PHE A 241 -18.48 -19.38 18.94
CA PHE A 241 -19.05 -19.63 17.61
C PHE A 241 -18.27 -18.78 16.60
N ASP A 242 -17.32 -19.37 15.88
CA ASP A 242 -16.41 -18.63 14.98
C ASP A 242 -16.25 -19.21 13.56
N ASP A 243 -16.78 -20.40 13.27
CA ASP A 243 -16.64 -21.10 11.98
C ASP A 243 -17.78 -20.83 10.96
N GLY A 244 -18.60 -19.80 11.19
CA GLY A 244 -19.65 -19.38 10.26
C GLY A 244 -21.05 -19.92 10.54
N ASP A 245 -21.31 -20.37 11.78
CA ASP A 245 -22.64 -20.71 12.28
C ASP A 245 -23.60 -19.54 12.03
N PRO A 246 -24.63 -19.68 11.18
CA PRO A 246 -25.43 -18.55 10.72
C PRO A 246 -26.51 -18.16 11.75
N LEU A 247 -26.12 -17.93 13.01
CA LEU A 247 -27.01 -17.64 14.14
C LEU A 247 -27.97 -16.48 13.84
N GLY A 248 -27.45 -15.35 13.37
CA GLY A 248 -28.24 -14.24 12.81
C GLY A 248 -29.12 -13.43 13.76
N GLY A 249 -28.92 -13.53 15.07
CA GLY A 249 -29.63 -12.75 16.08
C GLY A 249 -28.88 -11.48 16.49
N THR A 250 -29.04 -11.09 17.75
CA THR A 250 -28.40 -9.92 18.37
C THR A 250 -27.46 -10.34 19.51
N LEU A 251 -26.54 -9.45 19.89
CA LEU A 251 -25.65 -9.70 21.02
C LEU A 251 -26.44 -9.87 22.34
N PRO A 252 -26.16 -10.91 23.14
CA PRO A 252 -26.90 -11.18 24.37
C PRO A 252 -26.73 -10.04 25.39
N SER A 253 -27.76 -9.80 26.22
CA SER A 253 -27.73 -8.68 27.17
C SER A 253 -26.65 -8.85 28.24
N ALA A 254 -26.13 -7.73 28.76
CA ALA A 254 -25.16 -7.73 29.85
C ALA A 254 -25.67 -8.46 31.11
N ALA A 255 -27.00 -8.44 31.35
CA ALA A 255 -27.62 -9.11 32.48
C ALA A 255 -27.60 -10.65 32.35
N LEU A 256 -27.63 -11.20 31.13
CA LEU A 256 -27.42 -12.62 30.88
C LEU A 256 -25.95 -13.01 31.10
N LEU A 257 -25.02 -12.26 30.50
CA LEU A 257 -23.58 -12.54 30.66
C LEU A 257 -23.09 -12.36 32.11
N ALA A 258 -23.72 -11.50 32.91
CA ALA A 258 -23.43 -11.34 34.33
C ALA A 258 -23.78 -12.58 35.18
N LYS A 259 -24.67 -13.47 34.71
CA LYS A 259 -24.94 -14.78 35.34
C LYS A 259 -23.84 -15.82 35.07
N LEU A 260 -22.87 -15.51 34.21
CA LEU A 260 -21.70 -16.34 33.92
C LEU A 260 -20.44 -15.71 34.55
N PRO A 261 -20.24 -15.81 35.89
CA PRO A 261 -19.21 -15.06 36.63
C PRO A 261 -17.77 -15.50 36.32
N ARG A 262 -17.58 -16.54 35.49
CA ARG A 262 -16.28 -17.04 35.03
C ARG A 262 -16.03 -16.83 33.54
N LEU A 263 -16.97 -16.22 32.80
CA LEU A 263 -16.87 -15.98 31.36
C LEU A 263 -15.70 -15.04 31.03
N THR A 264 -14.58 -15.57 30.55
CA THR A 264 -13.41 -14.79 30.10
C THR A 264 -13.42 -14.51 28.61
N ALA A 265 -14.12 -15.32 27.79
CA ALA A 265 -14.14 -15.16 26.34
C ALA A 265 -15.55 -15.19 25.73
N LEU A 266 -15.79 -14.28 24.78
CA LEU A 266 -17.00 -14.22 23.97
C LEU A 266 -16.61 -14.11 22.49
N TRP A 267 -16.65 -15.24 21.78
CA TRP A 267 -16.32 -15.33 20.36
C TRP A 267 -17.58 -15.67 19.56
N LEU A 268 -17.97 -14.75 18.68
CA LEU A 268 -19.18 -14.79 17.86
C LEU A 268 -18.84 -14.39 16.41
N ALA A 269 -17.71 -14.84 15.90
CA ALA A 269 -17.16 -14.39 14.62
C ALA A 269 -17.92 -15.00 13.43
N ASN A 270 -18.14 -14.23 12.36
CA ASN A 270 -18.77 -14.74 11.13
C ASN A 270 -20.20 -15.29 11.33
N THR A 271 -20.90 -14.94 12.42
CA THR A 271 -22.20 -15.52 12.80
C THR A 271 -23.42 -14.79 12.21
N GLY A 272 -23.19 -13.68 11.50
CA GLY A 272 -24.23 -12.85 10.87
C GLY A 272 -25.07 -12.04 11.87
N ILE A 273 -24.52 -11.77 13.06
CA ILE A 273 -25.20 -11.00 14.11
C ILE A 273 -25.44 -9.55 13.67
N ILE A 274 -26.59 -9.00 14.06
CA ILE A 274 -27.04 -7.63 13.78
C ILE A 274 -27.16 -6.78 15.04
N GLY A 275 -27.34 -5.47 14.85
CA GLY A 275 -27.62 -4.50 15.92
C GLY A 275 -26.36 -3.88 16.52
N THR A 276 -26.50 -3.27 17.70
CA THR A 276 -25.46 -2.46 18.32
C THR A 276 -24.67 -3.18 19.41
N LEU A 277 -23.44 -2.71 19.66
CA LEU A 277 -22.60 -3.16 20.77
C LEU A 277 -23.20 -2.72 22.12
N PRO A 278 -23.54 -3.63 23.05
CA PRO A 278 -24.23 -3.24 24.30
C PRO A 278 -23.31 -2.44 25.25
N PRO A 279 -23.64 -1.19 25.63
CA PRO A 279 -22.80 -0.41 26.56
C PRO A 279 -22.61 -1.07 27.92
N GLY A 280 -23.64 -1.83 28.38
CA GLY A 280 -23.62 -2.56 29.65
C GLY A 280 -22.53 -3.64 29.76
N TYR A 281 -21.87 -4.05 28.67
CA TYR A 281 -20.70 -4.93 28.75
C TYR A 281 -19.54 -4.28 29.53
N GLY A 282 -19.52 -2.96 29.69
CA GLY A 282 -18.59 -2.27 30.58
C GLY A 282 -18.59 -2.77 32.03
N ALA A 283 -19.69 -3.39 32.51
CA ALA A 283 -19.76 -3.99 33.83
C ALA A 283 -19.16 -5.42 33.92
N LEU A 284 -18.87 -6.06 32.78
CA LEU A 284 -18.39 -7.44 32.70
C LEU A 284 -16.86 -7.50 32.88
N THR A 285 -16.40 -7.06 34.06
CA THR A 285 -14.98 -6.95 34.42
C THR A 285 -14.17 -8.25 34.29
N GLN A 286 -14.83 -9.41 34.21
CA GLN A 286 -14.23 -10.73 34.03
C GLN A 286 -13.76 -11.03 32.59
N LEU A 287 -14.21 -10.28 31.58
CA LEU A 287 -13.89 -10.57 30.18
C LEU A 287 -12.43 -10.21 29.83
N GLU A 288 -11.76 -11.13 29.14
CA GLU A 288 -10.37 -11.02 28.67
C GLU A 288 -10.26 -11.03 27.13
N ASP A 289 -11.15 -11.70 26.40
CA ASP A 289 -11.08 -11.84 24.92
C ASP A 289 -12.46 -11.73 24.24
N ILE A 290 -12.69 -10.65 23.48
CA ILE A 290 -13.96 -10.38 22.76
C ILE A 290 -13.72 -10.40 21.25
N ARG A 291 -14.46 -11.25 20.53
CA ARG A 291 -14.28 -11.51 19.09
C ARG A 291 -15.61 -11.52 18.34
N LEU A 292 -15.98 -10.38 17.75
CA LEU A 292 -17.26 -10.16 17.06
C LEU A 292 -17.05 -9.77 15.57
N MET A 293 -15.93 -10.17 14.98
CA MET A 293 -15.54 -9.79 13.62
C MET A 293 -16.37 -10.50 12.53
N ASN A 294 -16.44 -9.91 11.34
CA ASN A 294 -17.20 -10.43 10.18
C ASN A 294 -18.72 -10.57 10.47
N ASN A 295 -19.33 -9.58 11.12
CA ASN A 295 -20.77 -9.52 11.39
C ASN A 295 -21.38 -8.28 10.73
N TRP A 296 -22.64 -7.97 11.06
CA TRP A 296 -23.37 -6.78 10.62
C TRP A 296 -23.71 -5.88 11.81
N LEU A 297 -22.74 -5.72 12.73
CA LEU A 297 -22.87 -4.84 13.89
C LEU A 297 -22.75 -3.37 13.47
N GLU A 298 -23.63 -2.54 14.01
CA GLU A 298 -23.77 -1.12 13.68
C GLU A 298 -23.68 -0.22 14.93
N GLY A 299 -23.84 1.09 14.73
CA GLY A 299 -23.69 2.09 15.79
C GLY A 299 -22.24 2.31 16.20
N SER A 300 -22.02 2.93 17.36
CA SER A 300 -20.71 3.32 17.87
C SER A 300 -20.13 2.34 18.87
N ILE A 301 -18.80 2.21 18.92
CA ILE A 301 -18.12 1.48 20.00
C ILE A 301 -18.39 2.19 21.35
N PRO A 302 -19.01 1.54 22.35
CA PRO A 302 -19.39 2.21 23.59
C PRO A 302 -18.16 2.55 24.45
N LYS A 303 -18.04 3.80 24.89
CA LYS A 303 -16.98 4.23 25.81
C LYS A 303 -17.05 3.52 27.17
N GLU A 304 -18.24 3.08 27.56
CA GLU A 304 -18.54 2.33 28.78
C GLU A 304 -17.72 1.04 28.86
N TRP A 305 -17.31 0.48 27.72
CA TRP A 305 -16.43 -0.69 27.65
C TRP A 305 -15.06 -0.48 28.30
N ALA A 306 -14.67 0.76 28.61
CA ALA A 306 -13.54 1.09 29.48
C ALA A 306 -13.60 0.39 30.85
N GLY A 307 -14.78 -0.02 31.34
CA GLY A 307 -14.93 -0.77 32.59
C GLY A 307 -14.39 -2.21 32.54
N MET A 308 -14.18 -2.79 31.35
CA MET A 308 -13.63 -4.16 31.18
C MET A 308 -12.11 -4.19 31.42
N SER A 309 -11.70 -4.02 32.67
CA SER A 309 -10.31 -3.80 33.07
C SER A 309 -9.34 -4.97 32.85
N ASN A 310 -9.86 -6.20 32.66
CA ASN A 310 -9.05 -7.38 32.36
C ASN A 310 -8.88 -7.65 30.84
N LEU A 311 -9.50 -6.85 29.96
CA LEU A 311 -9.54 -7.09 28.52
C LEU A 311 -8.13 -7.09 27.90
N ARG A 312 -7.79 -8.17 27.18
CA ARG A 312 -6.51 -8.40 26.47
C ARG A 312 -6.65 -8.33 24.95
N THR A 313 -7.76 -8.85 24.43
CA THR A 313 -8.05 -8.93 23.00
C THR A 313 -9.43 -8.34 22.70
N LEU A 314 -9.48 -7.45 21.71
CA LEU A 314 -10.74 -6.95 21.15
C LEU A 314 -10.69 -6.94 19.62
N TYR A 315 -11.47 -7.83 18.99
CA TYR A 315 -11.61 -7.93 17.53
C TYR A 315 -13.06 -7.64 17.10
N LEU A 316 -13.28 -6.49 16.48
CA LEU A 316 -14.56 -6.02 15.91
C LEU A 316 -14.44 -5.75 14.39
N ALA A 317 -13.39 -6.26 13.75
CA ALA A 317 -13.08 -6.02 12.35
C ALA A 317 -14.18 -6.50 11.38
N THR A 318 -14.33 -5.85 10.23
CA THR A 318 -15.35 -6.18 9.22
C THR A 318 -16.77 -6.18 9.82
N ASN A 319 -17.24 -4.99 10.15
CA ASN A 319 -18.61 -4.71 10.57
C ASN A 319 -19.05 -3.37 9.92
N ASP A 320 -20.27 -2.92 10.19
CA ASP A 320 -20.80 -1.62 9.74
C ASP A 320 -20.74 -0.58 10.89
N LEU A 321 -19.70 -0.65 11.77
CA LEU A 321 -19.55 0.24 12.93
C LEU A 321 -19.15 1.68 12.54
N THR A 322 -19.55 2.65 13.37
CA THR A 322 -19.50 4.10 13.15
C THR A 322 -18.96 4.84 14.38
N GLY A 323 -18.98 6.18 14.38
CA GLY A 323 -18.55 7.01 15.52
C GLY A 323 -17.04 7.19 15.58
N THR A 324 -16.47 7.36 16.78
CA THR A 324 -15.04 7.59 16.99
C THR A 324 -14.42 6.53 17.90
N LEU A 325 -13.08 6.44 17.91
CA LEU A 325 -12.34 5.63 18.88
C LEU A 325 -12.47 6.25 20.30
N PRO A 326 -13.01 5.55 21.31
CA PRO A 326 -13.18 6.13 22.65
C PRO A 326 -11.85 6.40 23.36
N PRO A 327 -11.54 7.66 23.76
CA PRO A 327 -10.33 7.98 24.52
C PRO A 327 -10.28 7.31 25.90
N GLU A 328 -11.45 7.05 26.52
CA GLU A 328 -11.59 6.47 27.86
C GLU A 328 -10.92 5.10 28.00
N PHE A 329 -10.81 4.34 26.91
CA PHE A 329 -10.10 3.05 26.88
C PHE A 329 -8.63 3.14 27.30
N GLY A 330 -8.01 4.33 27.16
CA GLY A 330 -6.63 4.56 27.60
C GLY A 330 -6.43 4.34 29.10
N GLU A 331 -7.38 4.78 29.93
CA GLU A 331 -7.39 4.50 31.38
C GLU A 331 -7.99 3.12 31.68
N GLY A 332 -9.03 2.75 30.94
CA GLY A 332 -9.84 1.56 31.21
C GLY A 332 -9.14 0.22 31.01
N TRP A 333 -8.23 0.13 30.03
CA TRP A 333 -7.65 -1.16 29.61
C TRP A 333 -6.13 -1.25 29.83
N PRO A 334 -5.65 -1.37 31.08
CA PRO A 334 -4.22 -1.50 31.36
C PRO A 334 -3.60 -2.82 30.85
N LEU A 335 -4.42 -3.86 30.59
CA LEU A 335 -3.96 -5.19 30.17
C LEU A 335 -4.12 -5.47 28.67
N ILE A 336 -4.63 -4.53 27.86
CA ILE A 336 -4.89 -4.75 26.44
C ILE A 336 -3.59 -5.01 25.66
N GLN A 337 -3.64 -6.02 24.79
CA GLN A 337 -2.52 -6.44 23.94
C GLN A 337 -2.86 -6.38 22.45
N ARG A 338 -4.13 -6.60 22.08
CA ARG A 338 -4.56 -6.77 20.68
C ARG A 338 -5.88 -6.05 20.43
N ILE A 339 -5.89 -5.11 19.50
CA ILE A 339 -7.09 -4.39 19.04
C ILE A 339 -7.19 -4.52 17.51
N ALA A 340 -8.32 -4.99 16.99
CA ALA A 340 -8.62 -5.01 15.57
C ALA A 340 -10.02 -4.43 15.29
N LEU A 341 -10.05 -3.25 14.67
CA LEU A 341 -11.25 -2.49 14.32
C LEU A 341 -11.26 -2.13 12.81
N ASN A 342 -10.37 -2.73 12.03
CA ASN A 342 -10.23 -2.52 10.59
C ASN A 342 -11.51 -2.92 9.81
N ASN A 343 -11.67 -2.43 8.58
CA ASN A 343 -12.86 -2.64 7.75
C ASN A 343 -14.16 -2.20 8.49
N ASN A 344 -14.24 -0.94 8.90
CA ASN A 344 -15.43 -0.33 9.50
C ASN A 344 -15.58 1.12 8.95
N THR A 345 -16.49 1.91 9.50
CA THR A 345 -16.68 3.34 9.16
C THR A 345 -16.32 4.28 10.32
N LEU A 346 -15.34 3.90 11.15
CA LEU A 346 -14.89 4.70 12.28
C LEU A 346 -14.20 5.99 11.83
N THR A 347 -14.45 7.09 12.55
CA THR A 347 -14.03 8.45 12.21
C THR A 347 -13.19 9.09 13.33
N GLY A 348 -12.61 10.26 13.04
CA GLY A 348 -11.87 11.04 14.04
C GLY A 348 -10.46 10.50 14.32
N PRO A 349 -9.76 11.06 15.31
CA PRO A 349 -8.34 10.77 15.56
C PRO A 349 -8.09 9.45 16.28
N LEU A 350 -6.87 8.96 16.15
CA LEU A 350 -6.28 7.98 17.06
C LEU A 350 -6.05 8.67 18.42
N PRO A 351 -6.72 8.27 19.52
CA PRO A 351 -6.66 9.04 20.76
C PRO A 351 -5.25 8.99 21.38
N ARG A 352 -4.68 10.16 21.70
CA ARG A 352 -3.39 10.26 22.42
C ARG A 352 -3.47 9.62 23.82
N GLU A 353 -4.68 9.59 24.38
CA GLU A 353 -5.00 8.99 25.68
C GLU A 353 -4.67 7.49 25.70
N TRP A 354 -4.71 6.81 24.55
CA TRP A 354 -4.29 5.41 24.39
C TRP A 354 -2.77 5.18 24.60
N ALA A 355 -1.95 6.24 24.77
CA ALA A 355 -0.56 6.12 25.22
C ALA A 355 -0.45 5.30 26.53
N LYS A 356 -1.48 5.32 27.36
CA LYS A 356 -1.54 4.59 28.63
C LYS A 356 -1.67 3.05 28.45
N MET A 357 -2.05 2.56 27.26
CA MET A 357 -2.10 1.13 26.90
C MET A 357 -0.69 0.53 26.67
N LYS A 358 0.18 0.55 27.69
CA LYS A 358 1.60 0.16 27.56
C LYS A 358 1.84 -1.31 27.17
N ASN A 359 0.83 -2.17 27.33
CA ASN A 359 0.87 -3.59 26.95
C ASN A 359 0.45 -3.87 25.49
N LEU A 360 0.02 -2.85 24.73
CA LEU A 360 -0.50 -3.01 23.36
C LEU A 360 0.62 -3.48 22.40
N ARG A 361 0.41 -4.66 21.79
CA ARG A 361 1.34 -5.33 20.84
C ARG A 361 0.86 -5.28 19.40
N SER A 362 -0.45 -5.20 19.17
CA SER A 362 -1.01 -5.18 17.82
C SER A 362 -2.24 -4.28 17.74
N LEU A 363 -2.23 -3.37 16.77
CA LEU A 363 -3.32 -2.42 16.51
C LEU A 363 -3.64 -2.37 15.02
N PHE A 364 -4.82 -2.87 14.65
CA PHE A 364 -5.33 -2.88 13.28
C PHE A 364 -6.53 -1.94 13.15
N LEU A 365 -6.34 -0.82 12.46
CA LEU A 365 -7.33 0.23 12.21
C LEU A 365 -7.53 0.52 10.71
N TYR A 366 -6.90 -0.28 9.84
CA TYR A 366 -6.88 -0.07 8.40
C TYR A 366 -8.27 -0.14 7.75
N TYR A 367 -8.46 0.53 6.61
CA TYR A 367 -9.77 0.68 5.94
C TYR A 367 -10.89 1.16 6.89
N ASN A 368 -10.74 2.40 7.32
CA ASN A 368 -11.71 3.18 8.09
C ASN A 368 -11.74 4.64 7.56
N GLN A 369 -12.36 5.56 8.30
CA GLN A 369 -12.42 6.99 8.00
C GLN A 369 -11.70 7.84 9.07
N LEU A 370 -10.73 7.25 9.78
CA LEU A 370 -9.97 7.91 10.85
C LEU A 370 -9.10 9.02 10.28
N SER A 371 -8.90 10.11 11.02
CA SER A 371 -8.35 11.36 10.47
C SER A 371 -7.53 12.18 11.47
N GLY A 372 -6.83 13.20 10.96
CA GLY A 372 -6.01 14.09 11.78
C GLY A 372 -4.60 13.54 12.08
N PRO A 373 -3.83 14.24 12.94
CA PRO A 373 -2.42 13.93 13.19
C PRO A 373 -2.21 12.74 14.12
N LEU A 374 -1.08 12.06 13.95
CA LEU A 374 -0.61 11.02 14.87
C LEU A 374 0.02 11.66 16.10
N ALA A 375 -0.42 11.22 17.28
CA ALA A 375 0.08 11.74 18.56
C ALA A 375 1.52 11.25 18.86
N PRO A 376 2.50 12.15 19.10
CA PRO A 376 3.88 11.78 19.41
C PRO A 376 4.04 10.92 20.68
N GLU A 377 3.18 11.13 21.68
CA GLU A 377 3.24 10.53 23.02
C GLU A 377 3.02 9.01 23.00
N LEU A 378 2.29 8.52 21.99
CA LEU A 378 2.12 7.09 21.70
C LEU A 378 3.49 6.42 21.49
N GLY A 379 4.39 7.10 20.79
CA GLY A 379 5.73 6.61 20.46
C GLY A 379 6.64 6.39 21.66
N GLN A 380 6.47 7.17 22.72
CA GLN A 380 7.22 7.04 23.96
C GLN A 380 6.70 5.90 24.85
N SER A 381 5.43 5.51 24.66
CA SER A 381 4.67 4.70 25.61
C SER A 381 4.38 3.28 25.11
N TRP A 382 4.18 3.11 23.81
CA TRP A 382 3.91 1.83 23.14
C TRP A 382 5.20 1.03 22.85
N GLN A 383 6.06 0.89 23.87
CA GLN A 383 7.32 0.14 23.77
C GLN A 383 7.09 -1.36 23.47
N SER A 384 5.90 -1.89 23.80
CA SER A 384 5.46 -3.26 23.51
C SER A 384 4.92 -3.46 22.08
N MET A 385 4.74 -2.41 21.27
CA MET A 385 4.08 -2.50 19.97
C MET A 385 4.92 -3.29 18.97
N GLU A 386 4.34 -4.33 18.36
CA GLU A 386 5.00 -5.18 17.36
C GLU A 386 4.42 -4.95 15.95
N ASN A 387 3.12 -4.63 15.84
CA ASN A 387 2.41 -4.56 14.56
C ASN A 387 1.34 -3.45 14.55
N LEU A 388 1.58 -2.38 13.79
CA LEU A 388 0.73 -1.18 13.74
C LEU A 388 0.23 -0.93 12.31
N GLN A 389 -1.08 -1.05 12.08
CA GLN A 389 -1.68 -0.97 10.75
C GLN A 389 -2.81 0.07 10.67
N LEU A 390 -2.51 1.20 10.04
CA LEU A 390 -3.34 2.40 9.94
C LEU A 390 -3.70 2.75 8.47
N GLY A 391 -3.27 1.95 7.50
CA GLY A 391 -3.43 2.25 6.07
C GLY A 391 -4.88 2.29 5.58
N GLY A 392 -5.17 3.06 4.53
CA GLY A 392 -6.54 3.24 4.03
C GLY A 392 -7.41 4.04 5.00
N ASN A 393 -6.96 5.23 5.35
CA ASN A 393 -7.64 6.17 6.25
C ASN A 393 -7.40 7.62 5.74
N PHE A 394 -7.82 8.61 6.52
CA PHE A 394 -7.60 10.05 6.27
C PHE A 394 -6.63 10.69 7.28
N PHE A 395 -5.74 9.91 7.91
CA PHE A 395 -4.71 10.45 8.80
C PHE A 395 -3.81 11.44 8.05
N SER A 396 -3.36 12.48 8.74
CA SER A 396 -2.70 13.64 8.14
C SER A 396 -1.58 14.21 9.00
N GLY A 397 -0.96 15.31 8.55
CA GLY A 397 0.20 15.90 9.24
C GLY A 397 1.46 15.06 9.06
N GLN A 398 2.44 15.28 9.93
CA GLN A 398 3.77 14.67 9.83
C GLN A 398 3.86 13.33 10.57
N LEU A 399 4.79 12.47 10.14
CA LEU A 399 5.17 11.27 10.88
C LEU A 399 5.90 11.68 12.18
N PRO A 400 5.47 11.26 13.39
CA PRO A 400 6.12 11.73 14.61
C PRO A 400 7.50 11.10 14.82
N ALA A 401 8.55 11.92 14.89
CA ALA A 401 9.91 11.44 15.21
C ALA A 401 9.97 10.67 16.55
N ALA A 402 9.12 11.05 17.53
CA ALA A 402 8.99 10.37 18.82
C ALA A 402 8.55 8.89 18.72
N TRP A 403 8.01 8.44 17.58
CA TRP A 403 7.71 7.02 17.33
C TRP A 403 8.96 6.15 17.19
N ALA A 404 10.15 6.73 17.17
CA ALA A 404 11.42 6.02 17.40
C ALA A 404 11.45 5.27 18.75
N GLY A 405 10.62 5.63 19.74
CA GLY A 405 10.50 4.91 21.01
C GLY A 405 9.79 3.55 20.93
N MET A 406 9.15 3.20 19.80
CA MET A 406 8.51 1.90 19.58
C MET A 406 9.56 0.83 19.20
N SER A 407 10.46 0.50 20.12
CA SER A 407 11.63 -0.35 19.85
C SER A 407 11.31 -1.83 19.53
N ALA A 408 10.15 -2.34 19.94
CA ALA A 408 9.69 -3.70 19.61
C ALA A 408 9.00 -3.82 18.23
N LEU A 409 8.84 -2.72 17.50
CA LEU A 409 8.06 -2.64 16.26
C LEU A 409 8.69 -3.50 15.16
N LYS A 410 7.85 -4.29 14.46
CA LYS A 410 8.25 -5.19 13.36
C LYS A 410 7.55 -4.82 12.06
N ILE A 411 6.27 -4.46 12.14
CA ILE A 411 5.41 -4.13 11.00
C ILE A 411 4.77 -2.76 11.23
N ILE A 412 4.91 -1.85 10.27
CA ILE A 412 4.18 -0.58 10.25
C ILE A 412 3.63 -0.24 8.86
N PHE A 413 2.30 -0.26 8.74
CA PHE A 413 1.55 -0.09 7.49
C PHE A 413 0.64 1.14 7.59
N MET A 414 1.01 2.22 6.90
CA MET A 414 0.34 3.53 6.91
C MET A 414 0.04 4.05 5.49
N GLN A 415 0.10 3.17 4.49
CA GLN A 415 -0.19 3.46 3.09
C GLN A 415 -1.63 3.96 2.86
N ILE A 416 -1.86 4.74 1.80
CA ILE A 416 -3.20 5.29 1.47
C ILE A 416 -3.73 6.13 2.64
N ASN A 417 -3.05 7.25 2.90
CA ASN A 417 -3.41 8.27 3.88
C ASN A 417 -3.05 9.66 3.30
N ASN A 418 -3.13 10.71 4.12
CA ASN A 418 -2.78 12.09 3.74
C ASN A 418 -1.59 12.63 4.55
N PHE A 419 -0.60 11.77 4.87
CA PHE A 419 0.62 12.20 5.57
C PHE A 419 1.47 13.14 4.72
N THR A 420 2.11 14.11 5.36
CA THR A 420 2.90 15.18 4.73
C THR A 420 4.24 15.39 5.45
N GLY A 421 5.12 16.22 4.88
CA GLY A 421 6.44 16.48 5.44
C GLY A 421 7.43 15.33 5.22
N THR A 422 8.55 15.39 5.93
CA THR A 422 9.70 14.49 5.73
C THR A 422 9.58 13.16 6.47
N LEU A 423 10.32 12.16 5.98
CA LEU A 423 10.61 10.94 6.74
C LEU A 423 11.59 11.29 7.87
N PRO A 424 11.23 11.14 9.16
CA PRO A 424 12.12 11.54 10.25
C PRO A 424 13.35 10.62 10.35
N PRO A 425 14.59 11.15 10.45
CA PRO A 425 15.80 10.33 10.54
C PRO A 425 15.91 9.54 11.85
N GLU A 426 15.29 10.02 12.93
CA GLU A 426 15.31 9.41 14.27
C GLU A 426 14.75 7.97 14.27
N LEU A 427 13.76 7.72 13.41
CA LEU A 427 13.17 6.40 13.22
C LEU A 427 14.22 5.37 12.77
N GLY A 428 15.26 5.79 12.04
CA GLY A 428 16.36 4.92 11.60
C GLY A 428 17.22 4.35 12.72
N ALA A 429 17.24 4.99 13.90
CA ALA A 429 17.91 4.50 15.09
C ALA A 429 16.94 3.76 16.04
N GLY A 430 15.70 4.25 16.15
CA GLY A 430 14.70 3.66 17.06
C GLY A 430 14.09 2.34 16.57
N TRP A 431 13.82 2.22 15.27
CA TRP A 431 13.16 1.06 14.66
C TRP A 431 14.12 -0.09 14.31
N SER A 432 15.01 -0.42 15.24
CA SER A 432 16.06 -1.44 15.08
C SER A 432 15.54 -2.88 14.89
N ALA A 433 14.25 -3.12 15.19
CA ALA A 433 13.57 -4.41 14.99
C ALA A 433 12.63 -4.44 13.76
N VAL A 434 12.44 -3.31 13.04
CA VAL A 434 11.43 -3.23 11.98
C VAL A 434 11.86 -4.02 10.74
N GLN A 435 10.92 -4.79 10.22
CA GLN A 435 11.07 -5.68 9.06
C GLN A 435 10.21 -5.23 7.87
N PHE A 436 9.06 -4.60 8.12
CA PHE A 436 8.11 -4.21 7.06
C PHE A 436 7.61 -2.78 7.27
N ILE A 437 7.90 -1.89 6.31
CA ILE A 437 7.46 -0.49 6.28
C ILE A 437 6.67 -0.23 5.00
N ASN A 438 5.42 0.19 5.13
CA ASN A 438 4.61 0.63 3.99
C ASN A 438 4.01 2.02 4.23
N LEU A 439 4.56 3.04 3.56
CA LEU A 439 4.12 4.44 3.60
C LEU A 439 3.59 4.90 2.23
N ALA A 440 3.35 3.97 1.31
CA ALA A 440 3.04 4.28 -0.09
C ALA A 440 1.70 5.02 -0.25
N ASN A 441 1.54 5.80 -1.33
CA ASN A 441 0.34 6.58 -1.62
C ASN A 441 -0.02 7.56 -0.48
N ASN A 442 0.85 8.55 -0.29
CA ASN A 442 0.75 9.63 0.69
C ASN A 442 1.25 10.96 0.05
N SER A 443 1.41 12.03 0.84
CA SER A 443 1.99 13.31 0.42
C SER A 443 3.34 13.61 1.09
N LEU A 444 4.08 12.58 1.52
CA LEU A 444 5.41 12.71 2.13
C LEU A 444 6.41 13.30 1.13
N SER A 445 7.29 14.17 1.58
CA SER A 445 8.17 14.99 0.73
C SER A 445 9.57 15.18 1.32
N GLY A 446 10.46 15.80 0.54
CA GLY A 446 11.85 16.02 0.97
C GLY A 446 12.74 14.77 0.84
N PRO A 447 13.97 14.82 1.36
CA PRO A 447 14.98 13.80 1.12
C PRO A 447 14.72 12.48 1.85
N LEU A 448 15.23 11.39 1.28
CA LEU A 448 15.36 10.12 1.97
C LEU A 448 16.43 10.23 3.08
N PRO A 449 16.12 9.86 4.34
CA PRO A 449 17.06 9.99 5.44
C PRO A 449 18.17 8.93 5.38
N ALA A 450 19.44 9.36 5.33
CA ALA A 450 20.60 8.47 5.37
C ALA A 450 20.66 7.60 6.64
N ALA A 451 20.13 8.12 7.76
CA ALA A 451 20.04 7.41 9.04
C ALA A 451 19.26 6.08 8.97
N TRP A 452 18.31 5.93 8.04
CA TRP A 452 17.57 4.68 7.84
C TRP A 452 18.45 3.53 7.34
N GLY A 453 19.66 3.82 6.84
CA GLY A 453 20.69 2.79 6.60
C GLY A 453 21.09 2.00 7.86
N GLY A 454 20.69 2.44 9.06
CA GLY A 454 20.81 1.67 10.30
C GLY A 454 19.78 0.54 10.47
N MET A 455 18.70 0.50 9.68
CA MET A 455 17.63 -0.51 9.77
C MET A 455 18.07 -1.87 9.19
N GLY A 456 19.04 -2.53 9.82
CA GLY A 456 19.64 -3.78 9.35
C GLY A 456 18.66 -4.97 9.26
N THR A 457 17.53 -4.91 9.95
CA THR A 457 16.45 -5.92 9.95
C THR A 457 15.42 -5.74 8.83
N LEU A 458 15.47 -4.63 8.08
CA LEU A 458 14.41 -4.27 7.13
C LEU A 458 14.37 -5.20 5.91
N VAL A 459 13.21 -5.78 5.64
CA VAL A 459 12.95 -6.77 4.57
C VAL A 459 12.12 -6.17 3.44
N ASP A 460 11.12 -5.36 3.77
CA ASP A 460 10.21 -4.73 2.80
C ASP A 460 10.03 -3.24 3.10
N LEU A 461 10.35 -2.39 2.12
CA LEU A 461 10.23 -0.94 2.22
C LEU A 461 9.47 -0.37 1.02
N ARG A 462 8.26 0.18 1.28
CA ARG A 462 7.40 0.78 0.25
C ARG A 462 7.14 2.25 0.55
N LEU A 463 7.76 3.11 -0.25
CA LEU A 463 7.66 4.58 -0.22
C LEU A 463 7.04 5.14 -1.50
N ALA A 464 6.61 4.27 -2.41
CA ALA A 464 6.06 4.63 -3.72
C ALA A 464 4.84 5.57 -3.64
N LEU A 465 4.53 6.28 -4.73
CA LEU A 465 3.40 7.23 -4.81
C LEU A 465 3.47 8.31 -3.69
N ASN A 466 4.57 9.07 -3.68
CA ASN A 466 4.80 10.17 -2.74
C ASN A 466 5.45 11.36 -3.48
N LYS A 467 5.97 12.35 -2.74
CA LYS A 467 6.63 13.56 -3.24
C LYS A 467 8.09 13.65 -2.75
N LEU A 468 8.72 12.50 -2.46
CA LEU A 468 10.09 12.42 -1.93
C LEU A 468 11.09 12.86 -3.00
N THR A 469 12.11 13.64 -2.61
CA THR A 469 13.07 14.31 -3.49
C THR A 469 14.52 13.90 -3.17
N GLY A 470 15.48 14.37 -3.95
CA GLY A 470 16.91 14.20 -3.66
C GLY A 470 17.43 12.79 -3.93
N PRO A 471 18.73 12.52 -3.62
CA PRO A 471 19.37 11.25 -3.93
C PRO A 471 18.90 10.10 -3.06
N ILE A 472 19.04 8.88 -3.59
CA ILE A 472 19.02 7.66 -2.76
C ILE A 472 20.31 7.69 -1.91
N PRO A 473 20.26 7.60 -0.57
CA PRO A 473 21.46 7.67 0.25
C PRO A 473 22.32 6.42 0.07
N ARG A 474 23.62 6.59 -0.17
CA ARG A 474 24.59 5.48 -0.23
C ARG A 474 24.60 4.63 1.05
N GLU A 475 24.29 5.24 2.20
CA GLU A 475 24.21 4.60 3.51
C GLU A 475 23.17 3.47 3.55
N TRP A 476 22.17 3.51 2.66
CA TRP A 476 21.14 2.47 2.53
C TRP A 476 21.69 1.12 2.04
N GLY A 477 22.88 1.07 1.42
CA GLY A 477 23.59 -0.18 1.11
C GLY A 477 23.86 -1.07 2.34
N LYS A 478 23.79 -0.50 3.55
CA LYS A 478 23.90 -1.24 4.83
C LYS A 478 22.66 -2.09 5.17
N MET A 479 21.51 -1.86 4.54
CA MET A 479 20.26 -2.61 4.77
C MET A 479 20.32 -4.00 4.10
N ARG A 480 21.20 -4.87 4.58
CA ARG A 480 21.55 -6.17 3.95
C ARG A 480 20.47 -7.26 4.05
N SER A 481 19.33 -6.97 4.67
CA SER A 481 18.16 -7.86 4.76
C SER A 481 17.07 -7.56 3.73
N ILE A 482 17.19 -6.46 2.97
CA ILE A 482 16.13 -5.97 2.08
C ILE A 482 15.84 -6.95 0.95
N VAL A 483 14.58 -7.34 0.78
CA VAL A 483 14.06 -8.23 -0.28
C VAL A 483 13.21 -7.44 -1.28
N THR A 484 12.45 -6.46 -0.80
CA THR A 484 11.53 -5.63 -1.59
C THR A 484 11.80 -4.15 -1.35
N LEU A 485 12.04 -3.36 -2.40
CA LEU A 485 12.16 -1.91 -2.31
C LEU A 485 11.34 -1.21 -3.40
N HIS A 486 10.24 -0.57 -2.99
CA HIS A 486 9.33 0.15 -3.89
C HIS A 486 9.39 1.66 -3.62
N MET A 487 10.05 2.42 -4.50
CA MET A 487 10.13 3.89 -4.45
C MET A 487 9.60 4.57 -5.71
N HIS A 488 8.89 3.83 -6.57
CA HIS A 488 8.35 4.34 -7.82
C HIS A 488 7.33 5.48 -7.62
N ASN A 489 7.14 6.34 -8.62
CA ASN A 489 6.29 7.55 -8.54
C ASN A 489 6.68 8.49 -7.38
N ASN A 490 7.91 9.00 -7.44
CA ASN A 490 8.44 10.03 -6.56
C ASN A 490 9.23 11.07 -7.40
N GLN A 491 10.03 11.91 -6.73
CA GLN A 491 10.87 12.95 -7.33
C GLN A 491 12.36 12.75 -6.99
N LEU A 492 12.78 11.51 -6.69
CA LEU A 492 14.16 11.17 -6.34
C LEU A 492 15.10 11.47 -7.50
N SER A 493 16.23 12.10 -7.26
CA SER A 493 17.15 12.63 -8.28
C SER A 493 18.58 12.12 -8.07
N GLY A 494 19.54 12.59 -8.89
CA GLY A 494 20.92 12.11 -8.82
C GLY A 494 21.11 10.71 -9.41
N THR A 495 22.26 10.10 -9.13
CA THR A 495 22.64 8.77 -9.63
C THR A 495 22.17 7.65 -8.70
N LEU A 496 22.17 6.41 -9.21
CA LEU A 496 22.12 5.21 -8.37
C LEU A 496 23.45 5.07 -7.61
N PRO A 497 23.47 4.93 -6.27
CA PRO A 497 24.70 4.67 -5.53
C PRO A 497 25.29 3.27 -5.84
N PRO A 498 26.60 3.13 -6.10
CA PRO A 498 27.25 1.82 -6.21
C PRO A 498 27.05 0.93 -4.97
N GLU A 499 26.95 1.52 -3.78
CA GLU A 499 26.77 0.84 -2.50
C GLU A 499 25.47 0.03 -2.40
N LEU A 500 24.47 0.30 -3.24
CA LEU A 500 23.24 -0.52 -3.33
C LEU A 500 23.56 -1.96 -3.78
N GLY A 501 24.70 -2.18 -4.46
CA GLY A 501 25.22 -3.51 -4.77
C GLY A 501 25.48 -4.42 -3.57
N GLN A 502 25.50 -3.89 -2.34
CA GLN A 502 25.63 -4.68 -1.12
C GLN A 502 24.32 -5.40 -0.70
N TRP A 503 23.19 -5.13 -1.36
CA TRP A 503 21.91 -5.81 -1.11
C TRP A 503 21.90 -7.24 -1.70
N SER A 504 22.57 -8.17 -1.03
CA SER A 504 22.66 -9.58 -1.45
C SER A 504 21.32 -10.34 -1.42
N THR A 505 20.31 -9.79 -0.73
CA THR A 505 18.99 -10.37 -0.49
C THR A 505 17.89 -9.89 -1.45
N ILE A 506 18.06 -8.76 -2.13
CA ILE A 506 17.01 -8.09 -2.91
C ILE A 506 16.48 -8.96 -4.05
N MET A 507 15.16 -8.94 -4.25
CA MET A 507 14.48 -9.65 -5.34
C MET A 507 13.61 -8.72 -6.20
N ASP A 508 13.02 -7.66 -5.63
CA ASP A 508 12.15 -6.72 -6.34
C ASP A 508 12.55 -5.26 -6.04
N LEU A 509 13.05 -4.56 -7.06
CA LEU A 509 13.54 -3.18 -6.98
C LEU A 509 12.80 -2.29 -7.98
N GLN A 510 11.98 -1.38 -7.47
CA GLN A 510 11.11 -0.52 -8.29
C GLN A 510 11.41 0.96 -8.02
N LEU A 511 12.15 1.58 -8.95
CA LEU A 511 12.59 2.97 -8.89
C LEU A 511 11.97 3.84 -10.00
N ALA A 512 11.00 3.28 -10.72
CA ALA A 512 10.32 3.89 -11.85
C ALA A 512 9.78 5.30 -11.60
N ARG A 513 9.88 6.15 -12.64
CA ARG A 513 9.21 7.47 -12.69
C ARG A 513 9.62 8.38 -11.53
N ASN A 514 10.94 8.43 -11.33
CA ASN A 514 11.67 9.39 -10.52
C ASN A 514 12.39 10.37 -11.47
N GLN A 515 13.47 11.02 -11.01
CA GLN A 515 14.33 11.93 -11.77
C GLN A 515 15.79 11.44 -11.81
N LEU A 516 16.01 10.12 -11.72
CA LEU A 516 17.34 9.52 -11.63
C LEU A 516 18.12 9.71 -12.95
N VAL A 517 19.43 9.94 -12.87
CA VAL A 517 20.33 10.26 -13.99
C VAL A 517 21.60 9.41 -13.98
N GLY A 518 22.39 9.48 -15.06
CA GLY A 518 23.67 8.77 -15.18
C GLY A 518 23.52 7.29 -15.53
N THR A 519 24.60 6.53 -15.40
CA THR A 519 24.64 5.10 -15.75
C THR A 519 24.08 4.22 -14.61
N ILE A 520 23.74 2.97 -14.95
CA ILE A 520 23.55 1.90 -13.95
C ILE A 520 24.95 1.46 -13.47
N PRO A 521 25.31 1.61 -12.18
CA PRO A 521 26.63 1.22 -11.71
C PRO A 521 26.83 -0.29 -11.77
N ARG A 522 28.02 -0.74 -12.18
CA ARG A 522 28.37 -2.17 -12.28
C ARG A 522 28.27 -2.90 -10.94
N GLU A 523 28.40 -2.19 -9.82
CA GLU A 523 28.33 -2.75 -8.48
C GLU A 523 26.93 -3.32 -8.17
N LEU A 524 25.87 -2.81 -8.80
CA LEU A 524 24.50 -3.34 -8.70
C LEU A 524 24.39 -4.77 -9.24
N PHE A 525 25.33 -5.22 -10.07
CA PHE A 525 25.38 -6.59 -10.58
C PHE A 525 25.70 -7.62 -9.46
N ASN A 526 26.16 -7.18 -8.29
CA ASN A 526 26.32 -8.03 -7.12
C ASN A 526 24.99 -8.49 -6.49
N MET A 527 23.86 -7.88 -6.86
CA MET A 527 22.51 -8.24 -6.40
C MET A 527 22.00 -9.55 -7.06
N ARG A 528 22.71 -10.67 -6.87
CA ARG A 528 22.49 -11.95 -7.58
C ARG A 528 21.12 -12.63 -7.34
N ARG A 529 20.32 -12.13 -6.40
CA ARG A 529 18.94 -12.59 -6.13
C ARG A 529 17.86 -11.79 -6.85
N LEU A 530 18.22 -10.69 -7.52
CA LEU A 530 17.29 -9.80 -8.21
C LEU A 530 16.48 -10.55 -9.29
N ARG A 531 15.15 -10.40 -9.23
CA ARG A 531 14.19 -11.00 -10.17
C ARG A 531 13.41 -9.94 -10.94
N LYS A 532 13.13 -8.80 -10.32
CA LYS A 532 12.38 -7.68 -10.91
C LYS A 532 13.18 -6.39 -10.76
N LEU A 533 13.46 -5.72 -11.88
CA LEU A 533 14.09 -4.41 -11.92
C LEU A 533 13.24 -3.47 -12.78
N ILE A 534 12.54 -2.55 -12.11
CA ILE A 534 11.52 -1.70 -12.73
C ILE A 534 11.94 -0.23 -12.60
N LEU A 535 12.59 0.29 -13.66
CA LEU A 535 13.14 1.66 -13.75
C LEU A 535 12.27 2.61 -14.58
N HIS A 536 11.21 2.09 -15.21
CA HIS A 536 10.04 2.82 -15.71
C HIS A 536 8.75 2.07 -15.33
N MET A 537 7.59 2.71 -15.46
CA MET A 537 6.29 2.06 -15.29
C MET A 537 5.29 2.69 -16.26
N GLU A 538 4.57 1.86 -17.02
CA GLU A 538 3.44 2.38 -17.78
C GLU A 538 2.31 2.86 -16.85
N PRO A 539 1.56 3.89 -17.25
CA PRO A 539 0.30 4.22 -16.60
C PRO A 539 -0.77 3.20 -17.00
N ILE A 540 -1.58 2.76 -16.04
CA ILE A 540 -2.77 1.91 -16.29
C ILE A 540 -3.78 2.57 -17.26
N LEU A 541 -3.65 3.89 -17.49
CA LEU A 541 -4.42 4.70 -18.45
C LEU A 541 -3.76 4.84 -19.85
N SER A 542 -2.78 4.02 -20.21
CA SER A 542 -2.05 4.09 -21.49
C SER A 542 -2.91 3.93 -22.76
N ARG A 543 -4.20 3.58 -22.63
CA ARG A 543 -5.17 3.47 -23.74
C ARG A 543 -5.53 4.82 -24.41
N PHE A 544 -5.05 5.96 -23.91
CA PHE A 544 -5.23 7.28 -24.52
C PHE A 544 -3.91 8.07 -24.62
N PRO A 545 -3.24 8.09 -25.79
CA PRO A 545 -2.05 8.91 -25.98
C PRO A 545 -2.44 10.40 -26.08
N THR A 546 -2.02 11.20 -25.09
CA THR A 546 -2.15 12.67 -25.14
C THR A 546 -0.79 13.32 -24.85
N PRO A 547 -0.26 14.21 -25.72
CA PRO A 547 1.09 14.78 -25.54
C PRO A 547 1.32 15.57 -24.23
N LEU A 548 0.25 16.03 -23.57
CA LEU A 548 0.33 16.60 -22.21
C LEU A 548 0.80 15.56 -21.19
N TYR A 549 0.32 14.33 -21.31
CA TYR A 549 0.49 13.25 -20.33
C TYR A 549 1.94 12.75 -20.26
N ASP A 550 2.66 12.83 -21.37
CA ASP A 550 4.10 12.54 -21.43
C ASP A 550 4.96 13.65 -20.82
N ARG A 551 4.55 14.92 -21.00
CA ARG A 551 5.32 16.11 -20.55
C ARG A 551 5.16 16.43 -19.06
N LEU A 552 4.05 16.04 -18.45
CA LEU A 552 3.69 16.43 -17.07
C LEU A 552 4.20 15.47 -15.97
N ARG A 553 5.14 14.56 -16.28
CA ARG A 553 5.55 13.50 -15.34
C ARG A 553 7.07 13.31 -15.23
N SER A 554 7.49 13.09 -13.98
CA SER A 554 8.82 12.63 -13.59
C SER A 554 9.21 11.37 -14.37
N ARG A 555 10.37 11.40 -15.02
CA ARG A 555 10.97 10.25 -15.73
C ARG A 555 12.45 10.17 -15.39
N ASN A 556 12.92 8.95 -15.17
CA ASN A 556 14.34 8.66 -15.10
C ASN A 556 14.98 8.95 -16.47
N ARG A 557 16.27 9.27 -16.46
CA ARG A 557 17.05 9.71 -17.62
C ARG A 557 18.38 8.95 -17.65
N LEU A 558 18.33 7.66 -17.32
CA LEU A 558 19.50 6.80 -17.23
C LEU A 558 20.14 6.63 -18.61
N GLU A 559 21.46 6.59 -18.68
CA GLU A 559 22.23 6.62 -19.93
C GLU A 559 23.36 5.59 -19.94
N GLY A 560 24.10 5.53 -21.05
CA GLY A 560 25.07 4.46 -21.32
C GLY A 560 24.47 3.29 -22.10
N THR A 561 25.22 2.19 -22.18
CA THR A 561 24.88 1.00 -22.99
C THR A 561 24.30 -0.13 -22.16
N LEU A 562 23.62 -1.05 -22.82
CA LEU A 562 23.09 -2.28 -22.21
C LEU A 562 24.22 -3.28 -21.93
N PRO A 563 24.47 -3.70 -20.67
CA PRO A 563 25.59 -4.60 -20.35
C PRO A 563 25.33 -6.03 -20.87
N PRO A 564 26.22 -6.64 -21.68
CA PRO A 564 26.03 -8.02 -22.13
C PRO A 564 26.10 -9.05 -20.99
N GLU A 565 26.70 -8.72 -19.85
CA GLU A 565 26.90 -9.61 -18.71
C GLU A 565 25.64 -9.86 -17.86
N LEU A 566 24.56 -9.07 -18.01
CA LEU A 566 23.39 -9.14 -17.11
C LEU A 566 22.84 -10.56 -16.85
N PRO A 567 22.74 -11.50 -17.81
CA PRO A 567 22.26 -12.86 -17.54
C PRO A 567 23.20 -13.72 -16.70
N GLN A 568 24.48 -13.34 -16.60
CA GLN A 568 25.49 -14.05 -15.80
C GLN A 568 25.41 -13.64 -14.32
N VAL A 569 25.06 -12.37 -14.08
CA VAL A 569 25.01 -11.75 -12.75
C VAL A 569 23.60 -11.78 -12.13
N TRP A 570 22.57 -11.69 -12.96
CA TRP A 570 21.15 -11.84 -12.60
C TRP A 570 20.51 -13.03 -13.34
N PRO A 571 20.96 -14.28 -13.08
CA PRO A 571 20.47 -15.47 -13.79
C PRO A 571 18.99 -15.79 -13.52
N ASN A 572 18.41 -15.17 -12.47
CA ASN A 572 17.03 -15.36 -12.02
C ASN A 572 16.09 -14.19 -12.40
N MET A 573 16.53 -13.30 -13.30
CA MET A 573 15.72 -12.17 -13.76
C MET A 573 14.46 -12.63 -14.49
N THR A 574 13.29 -12.18 -14.03
CA THR A 574 11.98 -12.42 -14.65
C THR A 574 11.41 -11.17 -15.32
N ASP A 575 11.69 -9.98 -14.78
CA ASP A 575 11.13 -8.72 -15.29
C ASP A 575 12.17 -7.60 -15.29
N LEU A 576 12.50 -7.10 -16.49
CA LEU A 576 13.45 -6.03 -16.72
C LEU A 576 12.80 -4.90 -17.51
N GLU A 577 12.36 -3.85 -16.81
CA GLU A 577 11.66 -2.68 -17.38
C GLU A 577 12.55 -1.42 -17.32
N LEU A 578 13.12 -1.04 -18.47
CA LEU A 578 14.10 0.05 -18.63
C LEU A 578 13.63 1.15 -19.62
N ASP A 579 12.33 1.21 -19.92
CA ASP A 579 11.77 2.11 -20.93
C ASP A 579 12.00 3.60 -20.61
N LEU A 580 11.86 4.45 -21.64
CA LEU A 580 11.78 5.92 -21.57
C LEU A 580 12.95 6.59 -20.81
N ASN A 581 14.12 5.96 -20.90
CA ASN A 581 15.41 6.47 -20.46
C ASN A 581 16.22 7.01 -21.68
N ARG A 582 17.55 7.06 -21.58
CA ARG A 582 18.49 7.54 -22.61
C ARG A 582 19.51 6.46 -23.00
N LEU A 583 19.15 5.19 -22.90
CA LEU A 583 20.05 4.07 -23.16
C LEU A 583 20.41 4.00 -24.66
N THR A 584 21.66 3.63 -24.97
CA THR A 584 22.21 3.62 -26.33
C THR A 584 22.96 2.30 -26.64
N GLY A 585 23.49 2.19 -27.85
CA GLY A 585 24.22 1.00 -28.32
C GLY A 585 23.29 -0.15 -28.75
N PRO A 586 23.87 -1.31 -29.10
CA PRO A 586 23.12 -2.46 -29.60
C PRO A 586 22.40 -3.25 -28.50
N LEU A 587 21.37 -4.00 -28.89
CA LEU A 587 20.78 -5.06 -28.07
C LEU A 587 21.80 -6.21 -27.88
N PRO A 588 22.17 -6.60 -26.65
CA PRO A 588 23.20 -7.61 -26.46
C PRO A 588 22.74 -9.03 -26.84
N GLU A 589 23.44 -9.69 -27.77
CA GLU A 589 23.17 -11.10 -28.10
C GLU A 589 23.28 -12.02 -26.89
N ALA A 590 24.18 -11.69 -25.95
CA ALA A 590 24.40 -12.44 -24.71
C ALA A 590 23.13 -12.57 -23.85
N TRP A 591 22.15 -11.67 -24.00
CA TRP A 591 20.86 -11.73 -23.29
C TRP A 591 20.00 -12.96 -23.68
N ALA A 592 20.35 -13.66 -24.76
CA ALA A 592 19.89 -15.02 -25.06
C ALA A 592 20.20 -16.07 -23.96
N ARG A 593 20.98 -15.71 -22.92
CA ARG A 593 21.28 -16.54 -21.76
C ARG A 593 20.32 -16.35 -20.57
N PHE A 594 19.39 -15.39 -20.61
CA PHE A 594 18.36 -15.28 -19.57
C PHE A 594 17.41 -16.48 -19.64
N LYS A 595 17.33 -17.26 -18.56
CA LYS A 595 16.55 -18.50 -18.53
C LYS A 595 15.07 -18.30 -18.18
N PHE A 596 14.73 -17.23 -17.47
CA PHE A 596 13.42 -17.04 -16.84
C PHE A 596 12.79 -15.68 -17.18
N ILE A 597 13.33 -14.95 -18.17
CA ILE A 597 12.86 -13.60 -18.51
C ILE A 597 11.48 -13.69 -19.17
N GLN A 598 10.48 -13.11 -18.51
CA GLN A 598 9.08 -13.09 -18.92
C GLN A 598 8.69 -11.70 -19.45
N THR A 599 9.20 -10.65 -18.82
CA THR A 599 8.96 -9.25 -19.20
C THR A 599 10.27 -8.58 -19.56
N LEU A 600 10.43 -8.13 -20.81
CA LEU A 600 11.55 -7.31 -21.25
C LEU A 600 11.06 -6.05 -21.99
N THR A 601 11.26 -4.88 -21.39
CA THR A 601 10.77 -3.62 -21.95
C THR A 601 11.88 -2.55 -21.97
N LEU A 602 12.18 -2.06 -23.18
CA LEU A 602 13.26 -1.12 -23.51
C LEU A 602 12.75 0.06 -24.37
N ARG A 603 11.44 0.27 -24.42
CA ARG A 603 10.74 1.26 -25.26
C ARG A 603 11.33 2.66 -25.10
N GLY A 604 11.38 3.45 -26.16
CA GLY A 604 11.55 4.91 -26.00
C GLY A 604 12.94 5.35 -25.55
N ASN A 605 13.96 4.55 -25.87
CA ASN A 605 15.37 4.84 -25.62
C ASN A 605 16.04 5.35 -26.92
N SER A 606 17.36 5.19 -27.07
CA SER A 606 18.09 5.43 -28.33
C SER A 606 18.99 4.25 -28.68
N ILE A 607 18.47 3.04 -28.46
CA ILE A 607 19.11 1.76 -28.78
C ILE A 607 19.18 1.61 -30.30
N THR A 608 20.31 1.13 -30.81
CA THR A 608 20.64 0.97 -32.23
C THR A 608 20.90 -0.50 -32.59
N GLY A 609 21.31 -0.78 -33.84
CA GLY A 609 21.67 -2.13 -34.28
C GLY A 609 20.47 -3.02 -34.59
N THR A 610 20.71 -4.32 -34.68
CA THR A 610 19.73 -5.32 -35.12
C THR A 610 19.03 -6.03 -33.97
N LEU A 611 17.91 -6.67 -34.28
CA LEU A 611 17.21 -7.58 -33.36
C LEU A 611 18.00 -8.90 -33.24
N PRO A 612 18.46 -9.33 -32.05
CA PRO A 612 19.28 -10.52 -31.94
C PRO A 612 18.50 -11.81 -32.23
N ALA A 613 18.87 -12.51 -33.32
CA ALA A 613 18.27 -13.78 -33.69
C ALA A 613 18.49 -14.88 -32.64
N SER A 614 19.50 -14.74 -31.78
CA SER A 614 19.82 -15.60 -30.64
C SER A 614 18.80 -15.53 -29.49
N TRP A 615 18.02 -14.45 -29.38
CA TRP A 615 16.97 -14.31 -28.35
C TRP A 615 15.80 -15.30 -28.53
N SER A 616 15.76 -16.07 -29.62
CA SER A 616 14.92 -17.28 -29.71
C SER A 616 15.14 -18.27 -28.55
N ARG A 617 16.26 -18.18 -27.83
CA ARG A 617 16.57 -18.98 -26.63
C ARG A 617 15.86 -18.53 -25.34
N THR A 618 15.28 -17.33 -25.28
CA THR A 618 14.50 -16.87 -24.12
C THR A 618 13.06 -17.38 -24.25
N THR A 619 12.85 -18.67 -23.99
CA THR A 619 11.57 -19.38 -24.21
C THR A 619 10.41 -18.83 -23.40
N ASP A 620 10.69 -18.38 -22.18
CA ASP A 620 9.72 -17.95 -21.18
C ASP A 620 9.14 -16.54 -21.44
N LEU A 621 9.55 -15.89 -22.54
CA LEU A 621 9.25 -14.49 -22.83
C LEU A 621 7.77 -14.26 -23.17
N VAL A 622 7.05 -13.59 -22.27
CA VAL A 622 5.62 -13.25 -22.40
C VAL A 622 5.41 -11.86 -23.01
N LYS A 623 6.28 -10.90 -22.69
CA LYS A 623 6.22 -9.52 -23.19
C LYS A 623 7.59 -9.03 -23.67
N LEU A 624 7.61 -8.47 -24.88
CA LEU A 624 8.76 -7.80 -25.47
C LEU A 624 8.37 -6.44 -26.05
N TRP A 625 8.82 -5.35 -25.42
CA TRP A 625 8.63 -3.98 -25.90
C TRP A 625 9.95 -3.34 -26.28
N LEU A 626 10.19 -3.16 -27.58
CA LEU A 626 11.38 -2.50 -28.14
C LEU A 626 11.03 -1.22 -28.92
N PHE A 627 9.77 -0.81 -28.91
CA PHE A 627 9.25 0.27 -29.75
C PHE A 627 9.78 1.66 -29.38
N GLN A 628 9.72 2.62 -30.32
CA GLN A 628 10.29 3.97 -30.15
C GLN A 628 11.82 3.94 -29.90
N ASN A 629 12.57 3.25 -30.76
CA ASN A 629 14.04 3.16 -30.71
C ASN A 629 14.65 3.44 -32.11
N ARG A 630 15.91 3.03 -32.34
CA ARG A 630 16.63 3.21 -33.61
C ARG A 630 17.12 1.86 -34.17
N LEU A 631 16.35 0.79 -33.94
CA LEU A 631 16.67 -0.57 -34.37
C LEU A 631 16.48 -0.70 -35.89
N THR A 632 17.35 -1.45 -36.54
CA THR A 632 17.45 -1.63 -38.01
C THR A 632 17.52 -3.11 -38.39
N GLY A 633 17.41 -3.43 -39.68
CA GLY A 633 17.54 -4.80 -40.16
C GLY A 633 16.25 -5.63 -40.06
N PRO A 634 16.32 -6.91 -40.44
CA PRO A 634 15.15 -7.77 -40.57
C PRO A 634 14.62 -8.31 -39.23
N LEU A 635 13.32 -8.60 -39.20
CA LEU A 635 12.66 -9.34 -38.13
C LEU A 635 13.19 -10.79 -38.09
N PRO A 636 13.72 -11.31 -36.95
CA PRO A 636 14.36 -12.62 -36.91
C PRO A 636 13.36 -13.78 -37.14
N PRO A 637 13.55 -14.64 -38.16
CA PRO A 637 12.70 -15.81 -38.38
C PRO A 637 12.75 -16.84 -37.25
N SER A 638 13.84 -16.82 -36.46
CA SER A 638 14.08 -17.71 -35.32
C SER A 638 13.17 -17.45 -34.11
N TRP A 639 12.57 -16.26 -33.99
CA TRP A 639 11.68 -15.91 -32.87
C TRP A 639 10.32 -16.65 -32.92
N ALA A 640 10.04 -17.38 -34.01
CA ALA A 640 8.86 -18.24 -34.18
C ALA A 640 8.81 -19.50 -33.28
N VAL A 641 9.61 -19.53 -32.20
CA VAL A 641 9.68 -20.61 -31.19
C VAL A 641 9.25 -20.14 -29.79
N TRP A 642 8.81 -18.88 -29.65
CA TRP A 642 8.31 -18.37 -28.37
C TRP A 642 6.85 -18.81 -28.15
N ASP A 643 6.67 -19.91 -27.41
CA ASP A 643 5.36 -20.50 -27.13
C ASP A 643 4.52 -19.69 -26.12
N TYR A 644 5.14 -18.73 -25.41
CA TYR A 644 4.48 -17.90 -24.39
C TYR A 644 4.34 -16.41 -24.74
N ILE A 645 4.86 -15.94 -25.88
CA ILE A 645 4.83 -14.51 -26.24
C ILE A 645 3.40 -14.04 -26.49
N TRP A 646 2.94 -13.11 -25.66
CA TRP A 646 1.58 -12.54 -25.66
C TRP A 646 1.55 -11.11 -26.20
N ASP A 647 2.61 -10.33 -25.96
CA ASP A 647 2.67 -8.90 -26.28
C ASP A 647 4.03 -8.55 -26.91
N LEU A 648 4.03 -8.29 -28.22
CA LEU A 648 5.23 -7.99 -29.01
C LEU A 648 5.09 -6.61 -29.67
N SER A 649 5.85 -5.63 -29.19
CA SER A 649 5.80 -4.24 -29.67
C SER A 649 7.15 -3.77 -30.21
N LEU A 650 7.25 -3.65 -31.53
CA LEU A 650 8.46 -3.29 -32.29
C LEU A 650 8.29 -2.02 -33.16
N ASN A 651 7.13 -1.36 -33.05
CA ASN A 651 6.77 -0.14 -33.77
C ASN A 651 7.75 1.03 -33.56
N ASP A 652 7.63 2.09 -34.37
CA ASP A 652 8.45 3.31 -34.26
C ASP A 652 9.96 3.01 -34.22
N ASN A 653 10.44 2.28 -35.23
CA ASN A 653 11.84 1.88 -35.41
C ASN A 653 12.22 1.99 -36.91
N GLN A 654 13.39 1.48 -37.31
CA GLN A 654 13.90 1.50 -38.69
C GLN A 654 14.07 0.09 -39.27
N LEU A 655 13.25 -0.87 -38.81
CA LEU A 655 13.29 -2.27 -39.23
C LEU A 655 12.89 -2.43 -40.70
N ASP A 656 13.49 -3.42 -41.37
CA ASP A 656 13.40 -3.63 -42.82
C ASP A 656 13.14 -5.11 -43.19
N GLY A 657 13.11 -5.42 -44.49
CA GLY A 657 12.73 -6.74 -45.00
C GLY A 657 11.22 -6.96 -44.97
N SER A 658 10.77 -8.12 -44.50
CA SER A 658 9.36 -8.51 -44.41
C SER A 658 9.09 -9.35 -43.15
N VAL A 659 7.81 -9.52 -42.77
CA VAL A 659 7.44 -10.38 -41.63
C VAL A 659 7.70 -11.85 -42.00
N PRO A 660 8.54 -12.60 -41.27
CA PRO A 660 8.91 -13.96 -41.65
C PRO A 660 7.72 -14.92 -41.64
N GLN A 661 7.60 -15.78 -42.66
CA GLN A 661 6.52 -16.77 -42.72
C GLN A 661 6.48 -17.72 -41.50
N SER A 662 7.62 -17.95 -40.85
CA SER A 662 7.70 -18.70 -39.59
C SER A 662 6.87 -18.07 -38.46
N TRP A 663 6.75 -16.74 -38.41
CA TRP A 663 5.97 -16.02 -37.40
C TRP A 663 4.47 -16.34 -37.44
N GLY A 664 3.97 -17.02 -38.48
CA GLY A 664 2.63 -17.61 -38.48
C GLY A 664 2.36 -18.52 -37.26
N ARG A 665 3.40 -19.14 -36.67
CA ARG A 665 3.30 -19.93 -35.43
C ARG A 665 2.88 -19.08 -34.21
N LEU A 666 3.35 -17.84 -34.13
CA LEU A 666 2.98 -16.86 -33.09
C LEU A 666 1.52 -16.39 -33.24
N GLY A 667 0.86 -16.81 -34.32
CA GLY A 667 -0.57 -16.66 -34.56
C GLY A 667 -1.48 -17.27 -33.51
N ASN A 668 -0.98 -18.20 -32.69
CA ASN A 668 -1.75 -18.82 -31.59
C ASN A 668 -1.46 -18.20 -30.22
N THR A 669 -0.27 -17.62 -30.02
CA THR A 669 0.27 -17.25 -28.69
C THR A 669 0.11 -15.77 -28.36
N LEU A 670 0.37 -14.89 -29.35
CA LEU A 670 0.22 -13.45 -29.20
C LEU A 670 -1.23 -13.07 -28.85
N ALA A 671 -1.44 -11.87 -28.34
CA ALA A 671 -2.70 -11.13 -28.42
C ALA A 671 -2.49 -9.71 -28.98
N TYR A 672 -1.28 -9.19 -28.81
CA TYR A 672 -0.85 -7.86 -29.23
C TYR A 672 0.40 -7.96 -30.10
N LEU A 673 0.36 -7.32 -31.28
CA LEU A 673 1.45 -7.24 -32.23
C LEU A 673 1.48 -5.84 -32.81
N TYR A 674 2.48 -5.05 -32.41
CA TYR A 674 2.65 -3.66 -32.86
C TYR A 674 3.88 -3.53 -33.74
N LEU A 675 3.68 -3.17 -35.01
CA LEU A 675 4.72 -3.05 -36.04
C LEU A 675 4.72 -1.67 -36.73
N GLN A 676 3.72 -0.83 -36.48
CA GLN A 676 3.50 0.44 -37.18
C GLN A 676 4.70 1.38 -37.17
N ASN A 677 4.80 2.27 -38.17
CA ASN A 677 5.88 3.25 -38.30
C ASN A 677 7.29 2.60 -38.36
N ASN A 678 7.41 1.47 -39.06
CA ASN A 678 8.68 0.89 -39.52
C ASN A 678 8.71 1.00 -41.04
N THR A 679 9.10 2.18 -41.54
CA THR A 679 8.86 2.58 -42.95
C THR A 679 9.62 1.77 -44.01
N ARG A 680 10.55 0.89 -43.59
CA ARG A 680 11.31 -0.01 -44.47
C ARG A 680 10.80 -1.46 -44.49
N LEU A 681 9.86 -1.84 -43.62
CA LEU A 681 9.20 -3.15 -43.70
C LEU A 681 8.27 -3.21 -44.94
N THR A 682 8.23 -4.37 -45.57
CA THR A 682 7.56 -4.63 -46.86
C THR A 682 6.87 -5.99 -46.89
N GLY A 683 6.14 -6.28 -47.97
CA GLY A 683 5.49 -7.59 -48.17
C GLY A 683 4.11 -7.67 -47.53
N CYS A 684 3.75 -8.83 -46.99
CA CYS A 684 2.41 -9.17 -46.49
C CYS A 684 2.49 -9.94 -45.17
N LEU A 685 1.37 -10.06 -44.44
CA LEU A 685 1.33 -10.85 -43.21
C LEU A 685 1.30 -12.37 -43.51
N PRO A 686 2.08 -13.20 -42.78
CA PRO A 686 1.92 -14.65 -42.79
C PRO A 686 0.49 -15.08 -42.43
N SER A 687 0.00 -16.17 -43.02
CA SER A 687 -1.40 -16.62 -42.86
C SER A 687 -1.79 -16.93 -41.40
N GLY A 688 -0.86 -17.45 -40.59
CA GLY A 688 -1.11 -17.64 -39.16
C GLY A 688 -1.39 -16.34 -38.38
N LEU A 689 -0.94 -15.19 -38.89
CA LEU A 689 -1.21 -13.87 -38.30
C LEU A 689 -2.52 -13.22 -38.81
N GLN A 690 -3.37 -13.93 -39.54
CA GLN A 690 -4.61 -13.41 -40.16
C GLN A 690 -5.54 -12.61 -39.22
N ARG A 691 -5.61 -12.93 -37.92
CA ARG A 691 -6.41 -12.17 -36.92
C ARG A 691 -5.94 -10.72 -36.69
N PHE A 692 -4.76 -10.38 -37.18
CA PHE A 692 -4.17 -9.04 -37.17
C PHE A 692 -4.41 -8.27 -38.49
N GLN A 693 -4.91 -8.92 -39.54
CA GLN A 693 -5.23 -8.31 -40.83
C GLN A 693 -6.09 -7.05 -40.68
N GLY A 694 -5.74 -6.01 -41.43
CA GLY A 694 -6.44 -4.73 -41.43
C GLY A 694 -6.32 -3.86 -40.17
N ARG A 695 -5.62 -4.31 -39.11
CA ARG A 695 -5.40 -3.48 -37.91
C ARG A 695 -4.27 -2.47 -38.17
N PRO A 696 -4.48 -1.14 -38.03
CA PRO A 696 -3.45 -0.13 -38.28
C PRO A 696 -2.16 -0.33 -37.47
N GLU A 697 -2.30 -0.84 -36.25
CA GLU A 697 -1.24 -1.23 -35.31
C GLU A 697 -0.25 -2.27 -35.90
N THR A 698 -0.69 -3.06 -36.89
CA THR A 698 0.11 -4.13 -37.50
C THR A 698 0.67 -3.74 -38.87
N CYS A 699 0.22 -2.61 -39.42
CA CYS A 699 0.62 -2.07 -40.72
C CYS A 699 1.92 -1.27 -40.60
N ALA A 700 3.08 -1.89 -40.86
CA ALA A 700 4.38 -1.26 -40.64
C ALA A 700 4.66 -0.03 -41.53
N SER A 701 4.24 -0.08 -42.80
CA SER A 701 4.50 0.96 -43.81
C SER A 701 3.48 0.89 -44.96
N THR A 702 3.47 1.86 -45.87
CA THR A 702 2.70 1.79 -47.13
C THR A 702 3.23 0.75 -48.13
N LYS A 703 4.42 0.18 -47.90
CA LYS A 703 5.03 -0.90 -48.70
C LYS A 703 4.77 -2.29 -48.12
N MET A 704 4.19 -2.37 -46.93
CA MET A 704 3.71 -3.61 -46.32
C MET A 704 2.19 -3.63 -46.41
N THR A 705 1.63 -4.58 -47.17
CA THR A 705 0.18 -4.74 -47.24
C THR A 705 -0.34 -5.27 -45.91
N CYS A 706 -1.37 -4.63 -45.36
CA CYS A 706 -2.06 -5.08 -44.14
C CYS A 706 -2.88 -6.38 -44.34
N SER A 707 -2.62 -7.11 -45.42
CA SER A 707 -3.31 -8.32 -45.87
C SER A 707 -2.45 -9.56 -45.67
N VAL A 708 -3.10 -10.72 -45.57
CA VAL A 708 -2.44 -12.01 -45.59
C VAL A 708 -1.83 -12.29 -46.97
N CYS A 709 -0.65 -12.90 -47.01
CA CYS A 709 -0.04 -13.41 -48.24
C CYS A 709 -0.91 -14.50 -48.88
N SER A 710 -1.28 -14.33 -50.15
CA SER A 710 -2.07 -15.30 -50.91
C SER A 710 -1.32 -16.62 -51.08
N SER A 711 -1.93 -17.72 -50.67
CA SER A 711 -1.34 -19.07 -50.72
C SER A 711 -1.45 -19.69 -52.12
N GLY A 712 -0.54 -19.31 -53.02
CA GLY A 712 -0.40 -19.89 -54.35
C GLY A 712 1.02 -19.66 -54.89
N GLY A 713 1.72 -20.73 -55.26
CA GLY A 713 3.08 -20.64 -55.78
C GLY A 713 3.13 -20.40 -57.29
N GLY A 714 4.19 -19.75 -57.75
CA GLY A 714 4.51 -19.56 -59.17
C GLY A 714 5.88 -18.92 -59.32
N ALA A 715 6.78 -19.58 -60.03
CA ALA A 715 8.05 -18.96 -60.42
C ALA A 715 7.82 -17.92 -61.54
N SER A 716 8.79 -17.02 -61.68
CA SER A 716 9.07 -16.18 -62.85
C SER A 716 8.11 -16.27 -64.05
N ASN A 717 7.48 -15.15 -64.39
CA ASN A 717 7.48 -14.72 -65.79
C ASN A 717 7.53 -13.21 -65.90
N SER A 718 8.34 -12.74 -66.86
CA SER A 718 8.47 -11.33 -67.23
C SER A 718 7.41 -10.93 -68.26
N GLY A 719 6.89 -9.71 -68.14
CA GLY A 719 6.04 -9.03 -69.12
C GLY A 719 6.15 -7.53 -68.91
#